data_AF-A0AA36HUC3-F1
#
_entry.id   AF-A0AA36HUC3-F1
#
_cell.length_a   1.000
_cell.length_b   1.000
_cell.length_c   1.000
_cell.angle_alpha   90.00
_cell.angle_beta   90.00
_cell.angle_gamma   90.00
#
_symmetry.space_group_name_H-M   'P 1'
#
loop_
_entity.id
_entity.type
_entity.pdbx_description
1 polymer ?
#
loop_
_entity_poly.entity_id
_entity_poly.type
_entity_poly.pdbx_seq_one_letter_code
_entity_poly.pdbx_strand_id
1 'polypeptide(L)'
;MNTYSNTPWDALEIGMEASAKRLCRAEDFLVYASSSGNHNPVHLPKGDHDGDGEADEPIAPSMWVASLISAVLGNQLPGPGTLYKGQNLRFLGRAHAGDELTVTIRLAKKKPELLAVFATTVTKADGAPIVEGEATVIAPKTKLSFAADDLPGLTVQRHVHFDRLLELAEPLPALPTAVVCPDDPKSLGGALLAAEHTLIVPILVGDEKKIRETGVEMGVDLHPFEIIDAPTDSVAAARAVQLVHEGRAGAVMKGHLHTDDLLRAIVKSDGGLRTRRRLSHVFCMDVPGLDHLLMITDAAINIAPELHEKVDIIQNAIDLGRALGVEVPKVAVLSAVETVNPKLPSTIEAAALAKMADRGQIRGGIVDGPLAMDNAVDEDAARTKGIRSLVAGHADILMAPNLESANMIAKQLTFLAHAEAGGLVLGAKCPVILSSRADDDKARLASCAFAVYAQGDGPALRASGQVENLSPTQQTRLIVERGGDKQVVDIEANDHAGALSAILGRADVLFGGSTVAGVGHRVVHGGTDFVAPTELTPEVIGKLRTLEPLAPLHQPHNLDCVEAAIAAFPDAVQIACFDTAFHRTHPFVNDTFALPRKWFDEGVRRYGFHGLSYEYIASEIARTEPDLASGRVVIAHLGNGASMCAVRDGLSVGSTMGFTALDGLPMGTRCGQIDPGVLLYMMQHHGMDADQIANLLYRESGLKGLSGLTHDMRTLEQSDDPHAREAIDYFVFRIRRELGGMSAVLGGLDALIFTGGIGENSARIRREVCAGQ
;
A
#
# COMPACT_ATOMS: atom_id res chain seq x y z
N MET A 1 -14.85 25.66 -6.93
CA MET A 1 -14.54 27.04 -7.38
C MET A 1 -14.39 27.97 -6.19
N ASN A 2 -13.15 28.16 -5.71
CA ASN A 2 -12.85 29.14 -4.66
C ASN A 2 -12.63 30.52 -5.31
N THR A 3 -13.61 31.41 -5.17
CA THR A 3 -13.48 32.81 -5.59
C THR A 3 -13.09 33.66 -4.39
N TYR A 4 -11.96 34.36 -4.46
CA TYR A 4 -11.54 35.30 -3.44
C TYR A 4 -12.01 36.70 -3.80
N SER A 5 -12.49 37.46 -2.81
CA SER A 5 -12.91 38.86 -2.96
C SER A 5 -12.22 39.70 -1.90
N ASN A 6 -11.88 40.94 -2.25
CA ASN A 6 -11.23 41.86 -1.32
C ASN A 6 -12.24 42.64 -0.44
N THR A 7 -11.70 43.24 0.62
CA THR A 7 -12.31 44.29 1.44
C THR A 7 -11.62 45.62 1.07
N PRO A 8 -12.31 46.52 0.35
CA PRO A 8 -11.75 47.82 -0.01
C PRO A 8 -11.35 48.66 1.20
N TRP A 9 -10.41 49.59 1.01
CA TRP A 9 -9.87 50.45 2.07
C TRP A 9 -10.94 51.12 2.94
N ASP A 10 -12.01 51.63 2.34
CA ASP A 10 -13.08 52.35 3.05
C ASP A 10 -13.90 51.41 3.95
N ALA A 11 -13.93 50.11 3.64
CA ALA A 11 -14.63 49.07 4.39
C ALA A 11 -13.75 48.36 5.44
N LEU A 12 -12.44 48.66 5.50
CA LEU A 12 -11.55 48.10 6.52
C LEU A 12 -11.79 48.76 7.88
N GLU A 13 -11.93 47.96 8.94
CA GLU A 13 -12.07 48.42 10.32
C GLU A 13 -10.93 47.88 11.19
N ILE A 14 -10.39 48.73 12.07
CA ILE A 14 -9.33 48.34 13.00
C ILE A 14 -9.86 47.19 13.87
N GLY A 15 -9.08 46.12 13.99
CA GLY A 15 -9.46 44.89 14.69
C GLY A 15 -9.96 43.78 13.76
N MET A 16 -10.26 44.06 12.48
CA MET A 16 -10.55 43.00 11.51
C MET A 16 -9.39 41.99 11.43
N GLU A 17 -9.74 40.72 11.37
CA GLU A 17 -8.80 39.60 11.39
C GLU A 17 -9.14 38.61 10.28
N ALA A 18 -8.09 37.99 9.73
CA ALA A 18 -8.21 36.85 8.83
C ALA A 18 -7.16 35.82 9.20
N SER A 19 -7.47 34.55 8.98
CA SER A 19 -6.56 33.45 9.24
C SER A 19 -6.65 32.36 8.19
N ALA A 20 -5.54 31.67 7.98
CA ALA A 20 -5.45 30.53 7.09
C ALA A 20 -4.58 29.45 7.71
N LYS A 21 -4.98 28.19 7.48
CA LYS A 21 -4.17 27.01 7.82
C LYS A 21 -3.45 26.52 6.58
N ARG A 22 -2.20 26.07 6.75
CA ARG A 22 -1.39 25.47 5.69
C ARG A 22 -0.56 24.33 6.27
N LEU A 23 -0.70 23.15 5.67
CA LEU A 23 0.21 22.03 5.91
C LEU A 23 1.54 22.31 5.19
N CYS A 24 2.64 22.20 5.93
CA CYS A 24 3.99 22.21 5.37
C CYS A 24 4.24 20.91 4.62
N ARG A 25 4.38 20.97 3.30
CA ARG A 25 4.74 19.81 2.49
C ARG A 25 6.19 19.92 2.03
N ALA A 26 6.94 18.82 2.00
CA ALA A 26 8.32 18.83 1.50
C ALA A 26 8.39 19.33 0.04
N GLU A 27 7.35 19.06 -0.74
CA GLU A 27 7.19 19.54 -2.12
C GLU A 27 7.10 21.07 -2.18
N ASP A 28 6.48 21.72 -1.19
CA ASP A 28 6.41 23.18 -1.13
C ASP A 28 7.81 23.80 -0.97
N PHE A 29 8.71 23.11 -0.27
CA PHE A 29 10.09 23.56 -0.07
C PHE A 29 10.91 23.39 -1.35
N LEU A 30 10.65 22.35 -2.14
CA LEU A 30 11.24 22.17 -3.47
C LEU A 30 10.81 23.30 -4.43
N VAL A 31 9.51 23.61 -4.47
CA VAL A 31 8.98 24.72 -5.28
C VAL A 31 9.57 26.06 -4.82
N TYR A 32 9.69 26.25 -3.50
CA TYR A 32 10.33 27.44 -2.95
C TYR A 32 11.81 27.52 -3.30
N ALA A 33 12.56 26.43 -3.20
CA ALA A 33 13.97 26.37 -3.56
C ALA A 33 14.17 26.76 -5.04
N SER A 34 13.36 26.18 -5.93
CA SER A 34 13.38 26.50 -7.36
C SER A 34 13.03 27.96 -7.67
N SER A 35 11.98 28.51 -7.04
CA SER A 35 11.53 29.88 -7.30
C SER A 35 12.39 30.95 -6.62
N SER A 36 12.98 30.65 -5.45
CA SER A 36 13.80 31.59 -4.68
C SER A 36 15.31 31.48 -4.96
N GLY A 37 15.76 30.38 -5.55
CA GLY A 37 17.17 30.05 -5.73
C GLY A 37 17.88 29.59 -4.43
N ASN A 38 17.15 29.42 -3.33
CA ASN A 38 17.72 28.91 -2.08
C ASN A 38 17.75 27.37 -2.08
N HIS A 39 18.85 26.79 -2.53
CA HIS A 39 19.06 25.34 -2.60
C HIS A 39 19.78 24.78 -1.36
N ASN A 40 19.60 25.39 -0.18
CA ASN A 40 20.23 24.90 1.04
C ASN A 40 19.71 23.47 1.38
N PRO A 41 20.60 22.46 1.48
CA PRO A 41 20.21 21.05 1.68
C PRO A 41 19.30 20.80 2.88
N VAL A 42 19.40 21.59 3.96
CA VAL A 42 18.56 21.44 5.16
C VAL A 42 17.06 21.65 4.92
N HIS A 43 16.70 22.21 3.76
CA HIS A 43 15.32 22.42 3.33
C HIS A 43 14.83 21.35 2.35
N LEU A 44 15.73 20.49 1.86
CA LEU A 44 15.47 19.53 0.80
C LEU A 44 15.35 18.12 1.38
N PRO A 45 14.47 17.28 0.82
CA PRO A 45 14.39 15.87 1.21
C PRO A 45 15.69 15.12 0.88
N LYS A 46 16.05 14.14 1.73
CA LYS A 46 17.21 13.23 1.60
C LYS A 46 18.60 13.79 2.00
N GLY A 47 18.66 14.79 2.90
CA GLY A 47 19.93 15.21 3.49
C GLY A 47 20.14 14.57 4.87
N ASP A 48 21.19 13.77 5.02
CA ASP A 48 21.75 13.38 6.33
C ASP A 48 22.76 14.47 6.73
N HIS A 49 22.32 15.45 7.53
CA HIS A 49 23.14 16.59 7.92
C HIS A 49 23.87 16.38 9.24
N ASP A 50 23.46 15.41 10.05
CA ASP A 50 24.11 15.09 11.32
C ASP A 50 25.06 13.88 11.24
N GLY A 51 25.03 13.17 10.12
CA GLY A 51 25.94 12.08 9.75
C GLY A 51 25.60 10.75 10.41
N ASP A 52 24.35 10.55 10.83
CA ASP A 52 23.90 9.36 11.54
C ASP A 52 23.45 8.21 10.62
N GLY A 53 23.38 8.46 9.31
CA GLY A 53 22.95 7.51 8.30
C GLY A 53 21.44 7.51 8.02
N GLU A 54 20.66 8.35 8.69
CA GLU A 54 19.23 8.57 8.47
C GLU A 54 19.00 9.93 7.78
N ALA A 55 17.92 10.04 6.99
CA ALA A 55 17.59 11.32 6.35
C ALA A 55 16.89 12.26 7.34
N ASP A 56 17.43 13.46 7.53
CA ASP A 56 16.81 14.46 8.39
C ASP A 56 15.43 14.90 7.87
N GLU A 57 14.55 15.26 8.81
CA GLU A 57 13.27 15.86 8.48
C GLU A 57 13.46 17.26 7.85
N PRO A 58 12.92 17.53 6.65
CA PRO A 58 13.13 18.81 5.97
C PRO A 58 12.60 20.00 6.77
N ILE A 59 13.47 20.99 7.00
CA ILE A 59 13.12 22.22 7.72
C ILE A 59 12.52 23.24 6.74
N ALA A 60 11.36 23.79 7.05
CA ALA A 60 10.74 24.84 6.25
C ALA A 60 11.64 26.09 6.18
N PRO A 61 11.95 26.60 4.97
CA PRO A 61 12.64 27.89 4.84
C PRO A 61 11.86 28.99 5.56
N SER A 62 12.51 29.77 6.44
CA SER A 62 11.84 30.85 7.18
C SER A 62 11.09 31.83 6.27
N MET A 63 11.66 32.14 5.11
CA MET A 63 11.03 33.04 4.14
C MET A 63 9.89 32.38 3.35
N TRP A 64 9.85 31.05 3.25
CA TRP A 64 8.66 30.34 2.78
C TRP A 64 7.52 30.48 3.79
N VAL A 65 7.80 30.29 5.10
CA VAL A 65 6.80 30.52 6.17
C VAL A 65 6.28 31.97 6.14
N ALA A 66 7.17 32.94 5.93
CA ALA A 66 6.79 34.34 5.76
C ALA A 66 5.89 34.58 4.55
N SER A 67 6.06 33.83 3.46
CA SER A 67 5.23 33.95 2.25
C SER A 67 3.76 33.59 2.51
N LEU A 68 3.47 32.76 3.52
CA LEU A 68 2.09 32.43 3.90
C LEU A 68 1.33 33.64 4.44
N ILE A 69 2.02 34.60 5.07
CA ILE A 69 1.42 35.89 5.48
C ILE A 69 0.98 36.69 4.26
N SER A 70 1.77 36.66 3.19
CA SER A 70 1.43 37.29 1.92
C SER A 70 0.16 36.67 1.30
N ALA A 71 0.00 35.35 1.41
CA ALA A 71 -1.21 34.68 0.93
C ALA A 71 -2.47 35.15 1.65
N VAL A 72 -2.44 35.35 2.98
CA VAL A 72 -3.61 35.86 3.72
C VAL A 72 -3.90 37.32 3.37
N LEU A 73 -2.87 38.16 3.28
CA LEU A 73 -3.02 39.58 2.92
C LEU A 73 -3.54 39.76 1.48
N GLY A 74 -3.03 38.97 0.54
CA GLY A 74 -3.36 39.04 -0.87
C GLY A 74 -4.67 38.38 -1.26
N ASN A 75 -5.13 37.37 -0.52
CA ASN A 75 -6.31 36.59 -0.87
C ASN A 75 -7.53 36.85 0.04
N GLN A 76 -7.31 37.19 1.32
CA GLN A 76 -8.39 37.29 2.30
C GLN A 76 -8.60 38.72 2.82
N LEU A 77 -7.55 39.35 3.40
CA LEU A 77 -7.71 40.64 4.08
C LEU A 77 -6.43 41.49 4.01
N PRO A 78 -6.40 42.64 3.31
CA PRO A 78 -7.51 43.23 2.58
C PRO A 78 -7.95 42.39 1.37
N GLY A 79 -7.13 41.46 0.88
CA GLY A 79 -7.47 40.57 -0.23
C GLY A 79 -7.02 41.11 -1.60
N PRO A 80 -7.60 40.62 -2.70
CA PRO A 80 -7.13 40.90 -4.06
C PRO A 80 -6.90 42.38 -4.37
N GLY A 81 -5.75 42.69 -4.98
CA GLY A 81 -5.30 44.06 -5.26
C GLY A 81 -4.54 44.75 -4.12
N THR A 82 -4.29 44.04 -3.02
CA THR A 82 -3.38 44.50 -1.96
C THR A 82 -1.93 44.55 -2.46
N LEU A 83 -1.21 45.64 -2.17
CA LEU A 83 0.21 45.78 -2.52
C LEU A 83 1.07 45.92 -1.27
N TYR A 84 2.17 45.18 -1.20
CA TYR A 84 3.11 45.25 -0.09
C TYR A 84 3.92 46.55 -0.09
N LYS A 85 4.08 47.17 1.09
CA LYS A 85 4.95 48.34 1.29
C LYS A 85 6.13 48.06 2.20
N GLY A 86 5.96 47.20 3.19
CA GLY A 86 7.03 46.75 4.06
C GLY A 86 6.56 45.70 5.04
N GLN A 87 7.49 44.90 5.54
CA GLN A 87 7.23 43.86 6.54
C GLN A 87 8.43 43.76 7.49
N ASN A 88 8.14 43.74 8.78
CA ASN A 88 9.05 43.33 9.84
C ASN A 88 8.64 41.94 10.28
N LEU A 89 9.60 41.01 10.39
CA LEU A 89 9.38 39.68 10.90
C LEU A 89 10.45 39.33 11.93
N ARG A 90 10.03 38.63 12.97
CA ARG A 90 10.89 37.93 13.91
C ARG A 90 10.55 36.45 13.90
N PHE A 91 11.53 35.63 13.56
CA PHE A 91 11.41 34.17 13.57
C PHE A 91 11.72 33.67 14.98
N LEU A 92 10.71 33.10 15.64
CA LEU A 92 10.76 32.62 17.02
C LEU A 92 10.99 31.10 17.09
N GLY A 93 10.67 30.37 16.02
CA GLY A 93 10.82 28.93 15.92
C GLY A 93 11.05 28.43 14.50
N ARG A 94 11.06 27.10 14.34
CA ARG A 94 11.18 26.40 13.05
C ARG A 94 9.95 25.53 12.80
N ALA A 95 9.60 25.38 11.54
CA ALA A 95 8.58 24.44 11.08
C ALA A 95 9.25 23.37 10.23
N HIS A 96 8.69 22.17 10.20
CA HIS A 96 9.15 21.02 9.43
C HIS A 96 8.08 20.58 8.44
N ALA A 97 8.45 19.75 7.47
CA ALA A 97 7.47 19.03 6.67
C ALA A 97 6.50 18.25 7.60
N GLY A 98 5.21 18.23 7.31
CA GLY A 98 4.18 17.63 8.18
C GLY A 98 3.57 18.56 9.23
N ASP A 99 4.23 19.67 9.60
CA ASP A 99 3.63 20.66 10.52
C ASP A 99 2.43 21.37 9.88
N GLU A 100 1.32 21.53 10.61
CA GLU A 100 0.25 22.47 10.25
C GLU A 100 0.53 23.84 10.86
N LEU A 101 0.62 24.87 10.00
CA LEU A 101 0.80 26.25 10.40
C LEU A 101 -0.51 27.03 10.27
N THR A 102 -0.82 27.81 11.30
CA THR A 102 -1.90 28.80 11.29
C THR A 102 -1.29 30.20 11.16
N VAL A 103 -1.66 30.90 10.09
CA VAL A 103 -1.30 32.29 9.86
C VAL A 103 -2.47 33.15 10.27
N THR A 104 -2.23 34.17 11.08
CA THR A 104 -3.24 35.14 11.51
C THR A 104 -2.73 36.55 11.26
N ILE A 105 -3.59 37.38 10.68
CA ILE A 105 -3.33 38.81 10.51
C ILE A 105 -4.45 39.62 11.12
N ARG A 106 -4.11 40.72 11.81
CA ARG A 106 -5.10 41.62 12.42
C ARG A 106 -4.79 43.07 12.08
N LEU A 107 -5.78 43.80 11.57
CA LEU A 107 -5.61 45.21 11.23
C LEU A 107 -5.37 46.03 12.52
N ALA A 108 -4.15 46.50 12.71
CA ALA A 108 -3.76 47.27 13.88
C ALA A 108 -3.97 48.77 13.67
N LYS A 109 -3.66 49.30 12.46
CA LYS A 109 -3.74 50.74 12.16
C LYS A 109 -4.18 51.00 10.73
N LYS A 110 -4.98 52.05 10.55
CA LYS A 110 -5.23 52.70 9.25
C LYS A 110 -4.50 54.03 9.21
N LYS A 111 -3.77 54.30 8.13
CA LYS A 111 -3.03 55.53 7.86
C LYS A 111 -3.55 56.21 6.59
N PRO A 112 -3.22 57.51 6.34
CA PRO A 112 -3.53 58.17 5.07
C PRO A 112 -2.99 57.40 3.85
N GLU A 113 -3.46 57.76 2.66
CA GLU A 113 -2.99 57.17 1.38
C GLU A 113 -3.24 55.65 1.24
N LEU A 114 -4.36 55.16 1.78
CA LEU A 114 -4.79 53.74 1.71
C LEU A 114 -3.88 52.75 2.44
N LEU A 115 -3.06 53.24 3.39
CA LEU A 115 -2.06 52.42 4.07
C LEU A 115 -2.63 51.69 5.30
N ALA A 116 -2.66 50.36 5.25
CA ALA A 116 -3.04 49.49 6.36
C ALA A 116 -1.81 48.87 7.03
N VAL A 117 -1.79 48.83 8.36
CA VAL A 117 -0.78 48.10 9.14
C VAL A 117 -1.45 46.93 9.85
N PHE A 118 -0.99 45.72 9.56
CA PHE A 118 -1.45 44.48 10.15
C PHE A 118 -0.41 43.92 11.11
N ALA A 119 -0.83 43.53 12.31
CA ALA A 119 -0.06 42.60 13.14
C ALA A 119 -0.17 41.20 12.52
N THR A 120 0.95 40.48 12.42
CA THR A 120 1.02 39.19 11.73
C THR A 120 1.66 38.15 12.63
N THR A 121 1.02 36.99 12.77
CA THR A 121 1.56 35.86 13.53
C THR A 121 1.44 34.57 12.74
N VAL A 122 2.38 33.66 12.95
CA VAL A 122 2.33 32.28 12.46
C VAL A 122 2.60 31.35 13.63
N THR A 123 1.73 30.37 13.86
CA THR A 123 1.83 29.40 14.95
C THR A 123 1.69 27.97 14.43
N LYS A 124 2.23 27.00 15.15
CA LYS A 124 1.94 25.57 14.93
C LYS A 124 0.55 25.20 15.45
N ALA A 125 0.10 23.98 15.15
CA ALA A 125 -1.17 23.41 15.64
C ALA A 125 -1.28 23.38 17.18
N ASP A 126 -0.16 23.21 17.89
CA ASP A 126 -0.08 23.25 19.36
C ASP A 126 -0.09 24.67 19.95
N GLY A 127 -0.13 25.70 19.08
CA GLY A 127 -0.10 27.11 19.45
C GLY A 127 1.30 27.70 19.63
N ALA A 128 2.37 26.93 19.41
CA ALA A 128 3.74 27.43 19.51
C ALA A 128 4.02 28.53 18.46
N PRO A 129 4.57 29.70 18.85
CA PRO A 129 4.81 30.79 17.92
C PRO A 129 6.04 30.53 17.04
N ILE A 130 5.88 30.67 15.72
CA ILE A 130 6.95 30.51 14.73
C ILE A 130 7.40 31.87 14.20
N VAL A 131 6.45 32.76 13.88
CA VAL A 131 6.74 34.11 13.37
C VAL A 131 5.83 35.12 14.05
N GLU A 132 6.38 36.27 14.41
CA GLU A 132 5.62 37.46 14.77
C GLU A 132 6.13 38.68 13.98
N GLY A 133 5.28 39.68 13.75
CA GLY A 133 5.68 40.84 12.99
C GLY A 133 4.56 41.83 12.68
N GLU A 134 4.90 42.81 11.86
CA GLU A 134 3.94 43.77 11.30
C GLU A 134 4.14 43.90 9.79
N ALA A 135 3.05 43.86 9.03
CA ALA A 135 3.00 44.12 7.60
C ALA A 135 2.32 45.48 7.34
N THR A 136 2.95 46.31 6.52
CA THR A 136 2.33 47.52 5.96
C THR A 136 2.01 47.27 4.50
N VAL A 137 0.73 47.46 4.14
CA VAL A 137 0.22 47.26 2.78
C VAL A 137 -0.57 48.47 2.32
N ILE A 138 -0.66 48.65 1.00
CA ILE A 138 -1.60 49.55 0.35
C ILE A 138 -2.85 48.71 0.09
N ALA A 139 -3.95 49.04 0.75
CA ALA A 139 -5.22 48.36 0.55
C ALA A 139 -5.88 48.79 -0.77
N PRO A 140 -6.62 47.89 -1.44
CA PRO A 140 -7.29 48.19 -2.69
C PRO A 140 -8.41 49.23 -2.47
N LYS A 141 -8.54 50.17 -3.42
CA LYS A 141 -9.61 51.19 -3.37
C LYS A 141 -10.95 50.66 -3.88
N THR A 142 -10.92 49.73 -4.82
CA THR A 142 -12.10 49.19 -5.50
C THR A 142 -12.25 47.70 -5.23
N LYS A 143 -13.48 47.21 -5.37
CA LYS A 143 -13.75 45.78 -5.22
C LYS A 143 -13.10 44.99 -6.36
N LEU A 144 -12.37 43.94 -6.02
CA LEU A 144 -11.70 43.02 -6.93
C LEU A 144 -11.94 41.58 -6.47
N SER A 145 -12.00 40.67 -7.43
CA SER A 145 -12.12 39.24 -7.18
C SER A 145 -11.27 38.43 -8.16
N PHE A 146 -10.78 37.27 -7.74
CA PHE A 146 -10.12 36.29 -8.61
C PHE A 146 -10.66 34.88 -8.33
N ALA A 147 -10.74 34.04 -9.35
CA ALA A 147 -11.01 32.63 -9.19
C ALA A 147 -9.68 31.88 -9.05
N ALA A 148 -9.54 31.06 -8.01
CA ALA A 148 -8.32 30.29 -7.77
C ALA A 148 -7.99 29.34 -8.92
N ASP A 149 -9.03 28.85 -9.61
CA ASP A 149 -8.95 27.88 -10.71
C ASP A 149 -8.31 28.49 -11.99
N ASP A 150 -8.09 29.81 -12.04
CA ASP A 150 -7.42 30.50 -13.16
C ASP A 150 -5.89 30.39 -13.08
N LEU A 151 -5.32 29.90 -11.98
CA LEU A 151 -3.88 29.69 -11.82
C LEU A 151 -3.46 28.33 -12.42
N PRO A 152 -2.48 28.27 -13.33
CA PRO A 152 -1.97 27.01 -13.82
C PRO A 152 -1.32 26.22 -12.68
N GLY A 153 -1.56 24.91 -12.65
CA GLY A 153 -0.89 24.01 -11.72
C GLY A 153 0.62 23.96 -11.96
N LEU A 154 1.37 23.59 -10.91
CA LEU A 154 2.80 23.29 -10.98
C LEU A 154 3.00 21.79 -10.73
N THR A 155 3.72 21.11 -11.62
CA THR A 155 4.08 19.69 -11.46
C THR A 155 5.54 19.60 -11.05
N VAL A 156 5.81 19.02 -9.88
CA VAL A 156 7.17 18.71 -9.43
C VAL A 156 7.58 17.37 -10.05
N GLN A 157 8.63 17.39 -10.87
CA GLN A 157 9.15 16.19 -11.54
C GLN A 157 9.93 15.33 -10.54
N ARG A 158 9.32 14.25 -10.05
CA ARG A 158 9.97 13.21 -9.25
C ARG A 158 9.53 11.83 -9.73
N HIS A 159 10.46 10.87 -9.61
CA HIS A 159 10.26 9.46 -9.95
C HIS A 159 10.41 8.63 -8.67
N VAL A 160 9.40 8.75 -7.80
CA VAL A 160 9.39 8.17 -6.45
C VAL A 160 9.15 6.67 -6.45
N HIS A 161 8.48 6.14 -7.48
CA HIS A 161 8.11 4.74 -7.55
C HIS A 161 9.31 3.87 -7.90
N PHE A 162 10.18 4.35 -8.80
CA PHE A 162 11.43 3.64 -9.12
C PHE A 162 12.40 3.63 -7.95
N ASP A 163 12.56 4.74 -7.24
CA ASP A 163 13.41 4.81 -6.04
C ASP A 163 12.99 3.74 -5.02
N ARG A 164 11.69 3.68 -4.71
CA ARG A 164 11.12 2.70 -3.78
C ARG A 164 11.34 1.25 -4.25
N LEU A 165 11.14 0.97 -5.53
CA LEU A 165 11.30 -0.39 -6.04
C LEU A 165 12.76 -0.86 -6.01
N LEU A 166 13.71 0.05 -6.22
CA LEU A 166 15.14 -0.23 -6.09
C LEU A 166 15.50 -0.54 -4.65
N GLU A 167 15.10 0.30 -3.70
CA GLU A 167 15.34 0.09 -2.25
C GLU A 167 14.81 -1.28 -1.78
N LEU A 168 13.66 -1.71 -2.30
CA LEU A 168 13.06 -3.00 -1.98
C LEU A 168 13.72 -4.19 -2.72
N ALA A 169 14.33 -3.96 -3.88
CA ALA A 169 14.95 -5.00 -4.70
C ALA A 169 16.40 -5.31 -4.29
N GLU A 170 17.17 -4.31 -3.86
CA GLU A 170 18.56 -4.43 -3.41
C GLU A 170 18.81 -5.56 -2.39
N PRO A 171 17.96 -5.77 -1.35
CA PRO A 171 18.17 -6.85 -0.39
C PRO A 171 17.81 -8.25 -0.92
N LEU A 172 17.21 -8.37 -2.12
CA LEU A 172 16.87 -9.67 -2.72
C LEU A 172 18.12 -10.35 -3.30
N PRO A 173 18.11 -11.68 -3.49
CA PRO A 173 19.20 -12.36 -4.18
C PRO A 173 19.42 -11.81 -5.59
N ALA A 174 20.64 -11.33 -5.86
CA ALA A 174 21.04 -10.79 -7.15
C ALA A 174 20.78 -11.80 -8.29
N LEU A 175 20.13 -11.37 -9.36
CA LEU A 175 19.70 -12.23 -10.46
C LEU A 175 20.85 -12.50 -11.43
N PRO A 176 21.32 -13.75 -11.61
CA PRO A 176 22.34 -14.05 -12.63
C PRO A 176 21.84 -13.69 -14.02
N THR A 177 22.52 -12.76 -14.69
CA THR A 177 22.02 -12.12 -15.91
C THR A 177 23.04 -12.21 -17.03
N ALA A 178 22.67 -12.83 -18.15
CA ALA A 178 23.51 -12.87 -19.34
C ALA A 178 23.42 -11.53 -20.09
N VAL A 179 24.47 -10.72 -20.03
CA VAL A 179 24.55 -9.40 -20.69
C VAL A 179 25.18 -9.58 -22.06
N VAL A 180 24.41 -9.34 -23.13
CA VAL A 180 24.79 -9.67 -24.51
C VAL A 180 25.41 -8.48 -25.21
N CYS A 181 26.62 -8.64 -25.73
CA CYS A 181 27.44 -7.63 -26.39
C CYS A 181 27.55 -6.30 -25.63
N PRO A 182 28.00 -6.26 -24.36
CA PRO A 182 28.24 -5.01 -23.64
C PRO A 182 29.58 -4.37 -24.07
N ASP A 183 29.74 -4.09 -25.36
CA ASP A 183 30.98 -3.55 -25.95
C ASP A 183 30.94 -2.02 -26.21
N ASP A 184 30.03 -1.32 -25.52
CA ASP A 184 29.97 0.14 -25.47
C ASP A 184 29.79 0.65 -24.02
N PRO A 185 30.25 1.88 -23.71
CA PRO A 185 30.25 2.39 -22.34
C PRO A 185 28.89 2.41 -21.65
N LYS A 186 27.79 2.66 -22.39
CA LYS A 186 26.44 2.73 -21.80
C LYS A 186 25.92 1.35 -21.43
N SER A 187 26.11 0.37 -22.31
CA SER A 187 25.65 -1.00 -22.06
C SER A 187 26.44 -1.67 -20.95
N LEU A 188 27.76 -1.51 -20.96
CA LEU A 188 28.62 -2.04 -19.90
C LEU A 188 28.38 -1.32 -18.57
N GLY A 189 28.34 0.02 -18.57
CA GLY A 189 28.10 0.82 -17.37
C GLY A 189 26.78 0.49 -16.68
N GLY A 190 25.69 0.36 -17.44
CA GLY A 190 24.39 -0.01 -16.85
C GLY A 190 24.39 -1.40 -16.21
N ALA A 191 25.10 -2.37 -16.79
CA ALA A 191 25.20 -3.71 -16.20
C ALA A 191 26.06 -3.73 -14.92
N LEU A 192 27.14 -2.95 -14.90
CA LEU A 192 28.01 -2.82 -13.73
C LEU A 192 27.30 -2.07 -12.60
N LEU A 193 26.61 -0.98 -12.91
CA LEU A 193 25.83 -0.22 -11.94
C LEU A 193 24.72 -1.08 -11.31
N ALA A 194 24.02 -1.91 -12.11
CA ALA A 194 23.04 -2.85 -11.59
C ALA A 194 23.67 -3.94 -10.69
N ALA A 195 24.94 -4.30 -10.90
CA ALA A 195 25.66 -5.21 -10.02
C ALA A 195 26.11 -4.53 -8.71
N GLU A 196 26.50 -3.25 -8.77
CA GLU A 196 26.82 -2.44 -7.58
C GLU A 196 25.61 -2.28 -6.66
N HIS A 197 24.41 -2.13 -7.23
CA HIS A 197 23.13 -2.13 -6.54
C HIS A 197 22.57 -3.54 -6.27
N THR A 198 23.40 -4.59 -6.27
CA THR A 198 23.01 -5.97 -5.93
C THR A 198 21.81 -6.56 -6.71
N LEU A 199 21.39 -5.94 -7.82
CA LEU A 199 20.22 -6.39 -8.58
C LEU A 199 20.56 -7.59 -9.46
N ILE A 200 21.76 -7.61 -10.06
CA ILE A 200 22.18 -8.66 -10.98
C ILE A 200 23.60 -9.16 -10.69
N VAL A 201 23.86 -10.41 -11.07
CA VAL A 201 25.22 -10.94 -11.24
C VAL A 201 25.49 -11.06 -12.74
N PRO A 202 26.23 -10.12 -13.35
CA PRO A 202 26.36 -10.08 -14.79
C PRO A 202 27.35 -11.13 -15.30
N ILE A 203 26.92 -11.87 -16.32
CA ILE A 203 27.74 -12.75 -17.15
C ILE A 203 27.87 -12.06 -18.51
N LEU A 204 29.05 -11.51 -18.82
CA LEU A 204 29.27 -10.71 -20.02
C LEU A 204 29.54 -11.63 -21.21
N VAL A 205 28.70 -11.57 -22.24
CA VAL A 205 28.78 -12.45 -23.41
C VAL A 205 28.97 -11.63 -24.68
N GLY A 206 30.12 -11.75 -25.35
CA GLY A 206 30.44 -10.97 -26.55
C GLY A 206 31.91 -11.08 -26.93
N ASP A 207 32.38 -10.23 -27.84
CA ASP A 207 33.79 -10.17 -28.21
C ASP A 207 34.62 -9.73 -26.99
N GLU A 208 35.38 -10.68 -26.42
CA GLU A 208 36.11 -10.45 -25.17
C GLU A 208 37.07 -9.26 -25.28
N LYS A 209 37.71 -9.11 -26.45
CA LYS A 209 38.67 -8.03 -26.66
C LYS A 209 37.98 -6.67 -26.57
N LYS A 210 36.83 -6.52 -27.23
CA LYS A 210 36.09 -5.24 -27.20
C LYS A 210 35.54 -4.92 -25.82
N ILE A 211 34.96 -5.89 -25.11
CA ILE A 211 34.44 -5.70 -23.75
C ILE A 211 35.56 -5.21 -22.82
N ARG A 212 36.75 -5.82 -22.90
CA ARG A 212 37.91 -5.40 -22.12
C ARG A 212 38.42 -4.01 -22.51
N GLU A 213 38.45 -3.68 -23.80
CA GLU A 213 38.81 -2.34 -24.28
C GLU A 213 37.84 -1.27 -23.74
N THR A 214 36.53 -1.54 -23.74
CA THR A 214 35.51 -0.66 -23.14
C THR A 214 35.71 -0.52 -21.63
N GLY A 215 36.02 -1.60 -20.92
CA GLY A 215 36.32 -1.55 -19.49
C GLY A 215 37.52 -0.65 -19.16
N VAL A 216 38.58 -0.72 -19.98
CA VAL A 216 39.75 0.17 -19.87
C VAL A 216 39.38 1.63 -20.16
N GLU A 217 38.57 1.89 -21.19
CA GLU A 217 38.09 3.24 -21.52
C GLU A 217 37.30 3.87 -20.36
N MET A 218 36.46 3.08 -19.69
CA MET A 218 35.66 3.52 -18.55
C MET A 218 36.44 3.57 -17.22
N GLY A 219 37.65 3.00 -17.17
CA GLY A 219 38.46 2.91 -15.95
C GLY A 219 37.90 1.93 -14.91
N VAL A 220 37.18 0.90 -15.34
CA VAL A 220 36.52 -0.09 -14.45
C VAL A 220 37.27 -1.43 -14.44
N ASP A 221 37.30 -2.08 -13.28
CA ASP A 221 37.88 -3.42 -13.14
C ASP A 221 36.86 -4.52 -13.49
N LEU A 222 37.15 -5.26 -14.56
CA LEU A 222 36.29 -6.36 -15.02
C LEU A 222 36.70 -7.74 -14.48
N HIS A 223 37.79 -7.87 -13.70
CA HIS A 223 38.20 -9.16 -13.14
C HIS A 223 37.15 -9.88 -12.28
N PRO A 224 36.26 -9.18 -11.53
CA PRO A 224 35.21 -9.83 -10.74
C PRO A 224 34.12 -10.52 -11.58
N PHE A 225 33.99 -10.17 -12.87
CA PHE A 225 32.88 -10.61 -13.71
C PHE A 225 33.31 -11.70 -14.69
N GLU A 226 32.42 -12.67 -14.92
CA GLU A 226 32.65 -13.69 -15.95
C GLU A 226 32.49 -13.09 -17.34
N ILE A 227 33.47 -13.33 -18.22
CA ILE A 227 33.41 -12.97 -19.64
C ILE A 227 33.43 -14.26 -20.48
N ILE A 228 32.44 -14.42 -21.36
CA ILE A 228 32.36 -15.53 -22.31
C ILE A 228 32.58 -14.98 -23.72
N ASP A 229 33.71 -15.35 -24.31
CA ASP A 229 34.06 -14.93 -25.67
C ASP A 229 33.07 -15.47 -26.70
N ALA A 230 32.50 -14.54 -27.47
CA ALA A 230 31.55 -14.78 -28.54
C ALA A 230 31.78 -13.75 -29.66
N PRO A 231 32.50 -14.09 -30.74
CA PRO A 231 33.07 -13.11 -31.67
C PRO A 231 32.07 -12.40 -32.58
N THR A 232 30.78 -12.78 -32.56
CA THR A 232 29.73 -12.11 -33.34
C THR A 232 28.44 -12.00 -32.53
N ASP A 233 27.64 -10.98 -32.79
CA ASP A 233 26.36 -10.73 -32.10
C ASP A 233 25.43 -11.94 -32.12
N SER A 234 25.36 -12.64 -33.26
CA SER A 234 24.53 -13.84 -33.41
C SER A 234 24.98 -15.01 -32.53
N VAL A 235 26.29 -15.16 -32.34
CA VAL A 235 26.89 -16.19 -31.47
C VAL A 235 26.70 -15.79 -30.00
N ALA A 236 26.88 -14.51 -29.68
CA ALA A 236 26.66 -14.01 -28.32
C ALA A 236 25.20 -14.18 -27.88
N ALA A 237 24.24 -13.81 -28.73
CA ALA A 237 22.81 -14.00 -28.46
C ALA A 237 22.44 -15.49 -28.30
N ALA A 238 22.99 -16.37 -29.14
CA ALA A 238 22.78 -17.82 -29.00
C ALA A 238 23.39 -18.37 -27.71
N ARG A 239 24.58 -17.89 -27.31
CA ARG A 239 25.24 -18.31 -26.07
C ARG A 239 24.48 -17.84 -24.83
N ALA A 240 23.93 -16.63 -24.84
CA ALA A 240 23.07 -16.13 -23.76
C ALA A 240 21.83 -17.03 -23.55
N VAL A 241 21.19 -17.45 -24.64
CA VAL A 241 20.08 -18.41 -24.59
C VAL A 241 20.52 -19.76 -24.00
N GLN A 242 21.71 -20.26 -24.36
CA GLN A 242 22.25 -21.50 -23.79
C GLN A 242 22.48 -21.40 -22.28
N LEU A 243 23.00 -20.28 -21.77
CA LEU A 243 23.20 -20.07 -20.33
C LEU A 243 21.89 -20.17 -19.53
N VAL A 244 20.78 -19.70 -20.11
CA VAL A 244 19.45 -19.84 -19.49
C VAL A 244 19.01 -21.30 -19.46
N HIS A 245 19.19 -22.07 -20.54
CA HIS A 245 18.88 -23.51 -20.52
C HIS A 245 19.80 -24.31 -19.60
N GLU A 246 21.05 -23.86 -19.41
CA GLU A 246 22.01 -24.42 -18.45
C GLU A 246 21.66 -24.07 -16.99
N GLY A 247 20.67 -23.20 -16.75
CA GLY A 247 20.32 -22.72 -15.41
C GLY A 247 21.33 -21.74 -14.81
N ARG A 248 22.26 -21.22 -15.62
CA ARG A 248 23.31 -20.28 -15.19
C ARG A 248 22.88 -18.82 -15.25
N ALA A 249 21.86 -18.52 -16.04
CA ALA A 249 21.28 -17.18 -16.16
C ALA A 249 19.76 -17.25 -15.92
N GLY A 250 19.28 -16.42 -15.00
CA GLY A 250 17.86 -16.18 -14.72
C GLY A 250 17.28 -15.01 -15.52
N ALA A 251 18.09 -14.22 -16.21
CA ALA A 251 17.64 -13.20 -17.15
C ALA A 251 18.63 -13.01 -18.31
N VAL A 252 18.16 -12.37 -19.37
CA VAL A 252 19.00 -11.93 -20.49
C VAL A 252 18.89 -10.41 -20.63
N MET A 253 20.02 -9.73 -20.72
CA MET A 253 20.08 -8.27 -20.89
C MET A 253 20.69 -7.91 -22.23
N LYS A 254 20.01 -7.04 -22.97
CA LYS A 254 20.47 -6.51 -24.25
C LYS A 254 21.52 -5.42 -24.03
N GLY A 255 22.70 -5.59 -24.62
CA GLY A 255 23.74 -4.55 -24.72
C GLY A 255 23.72 -3.84 -26.08
N HIS A 256 24.88 -3.79 -26.75
CA HIS A 256 25.13 -3.00 -27.95
C HIS A 256 24.73 -3.65 -29.28
N LEU A 257 24.05 -4.80 -29.28
CA LEU A 257 23.54 -5.43 -30.51
C LEU A 257 22.17 -4.88 -30.95
N HIS A 258 21.75 -5.20 -32.18
CA HIS A 258 20.40 -4.89 -32.66
C HIS A 258 19.36 -5.78 -31.97
N THR A 259 18.19 -5.21 -31.62
CA THR A 259 17.11 -5.94 -30.93
C THR A 259 16.68 -7.20 -31.70
N ASP A 260 16.62 -7.12 -33.03
CA ASP A 260 16.24 -8.26 -33.88
C ASP A 260 17.23 -9.43 -33.77
N ASP A 261 18.53 -9.18 -33.58
CA ASP A 261 19.53 -10.25 -33.49
C ASP A 261 19.36 -11.02 -32.19
N LEU A 262 19.10 -10.31 -31.08
CA LEU A 262 18.79 -10.90 -29.79
C LEU A 262 17.45 -11.67 -29.83
N LEU A 263 16.39 -11.01 -30.30
CA LEU A 263 15.05 -11.61 -30.35
C LEU A 263 15.03 -12.83 -31.27
N ARG A 264 15.74 -12.82 -32.41
CA ARG A 264 15.84 -13.97 -33.32
C ARG A 264 16.43 -15.20 -32.64
N ALA A 265 17.38 -15.04 -31.71
CA ALA A 265 17.89 -16.17 -30.93
C ALA A 265 16.86 -16.67 -29.91
N ILE A 266 16.15 -15.75 -29.26
CA ILE A 266 15.14 -16.04 -28.23
C ILE A 266 13.91 -16.75 -28.81
N VAL A 267 13.38 -16.31 -29.97
CA VAL A 267 12.12 -16.82 -30.52
C VAL A 267 12.24 -18.13 -31.29
N LYS A 268 13.45 -18.70 -31.44
CA LYS A 268 13.65 -19.96 -32.18
C LYS A 268 12.74 -21.06 -31.64
N SER A 269 12.11 -21.79 -32.56
CA SER A 269 11.25 -22.93 -32.24
C SER A 269 12.00 -24.10 -31.62
N ASP A 270 13.27 -24.25 -31.98
CA ASP A 270 14.20 -25.24 -31.44
C ASP A 270 15.41 -24.53 -30.81
N GLY A 271 15.73 -24.88 -29.57
CA GLY A 271 16.81 -24.27 -28.78
C GLY A 271 16.60 -22.82 -28.29
N GLY A 272 15.48 -22.15 -28.64
CA GLY A 272 15.14 -20.80 -28.14
C GLY A 272 14.53 -20.79 -26.73
N LEU A 273 14.09 -19.62 -26.26
CA LEU A 273 13.42 -19.42 -24.95
C LEU A 273 11.91 -19.22 -25.07
N ARG A 274 11.32 -19.48 -26.24
CA ARG A 274 9.89 -19.34 -26.48
C ARG A 274 9.07 -20.26 -25.57
N THR A 275 7.99 -19.73 -24.99
CA THR A 275 7.00 -20.52 -24.23
C THR A 275 5.74 -20.74 -25.05
N ARG A 276 4.64 -21.18 -24.42
CA ARG A 276 3.32 -21.24 -25.05
C ARG A 276 2.68 -19.86 -25.22
N ARG A 277 3.09 -18.88 -24.41
CA ARG A 277 2.59 -17.51 -24.49
C ARG A 277 3.32 -16.73 -25.58
N ARG A 278 2.63 -15.78 -26.20
CA ARG A 278 3.24 -14.74 -27.04
C ARG A 278 4.27 -13.96 -26.22
N LEU A 279 5.46 -13.76 -26.77
CA LEU A 279 6.43 -12.83 -26.19
C LEU A 279 5.93 -11.41 -26.37
N SER A 280 5.99 -10.61 -25.32
CA SER A 280 5.49 -9.24 -25.32
C SER A 280 6.40 -8.33 -24.52
N HIS A 281 6.50 -7.08 -24.94
CA HIS A 281 7.20 -6.05 -24.18
C HIS A 281 6.25 -5.35 -23.19
N VAL A 282 6.76 -4.84 -22.09
CA VAL A 282 6.06 -3.92 -21.19
C VAL A 282 6.99 -2.77 -20.86
N PHE A 283 6.54 -1.53 -21.10
CA PHE A 283 7.16 -0.34 -20.52
C PHE A 283 6.49 -0.05 -19.19
N CYS A 284 7.23 -0.16 -18.09
CA CYS A 284 6.79 0.37 -16.80
C CYS A 284 7.27 1.81 -16.70
N MET A 285 6.33 2.73 -16.49
CA MET A 285 6.56 4.17 -16.54
C MET A 285 6.32 4.78 -15.16
N ASP A 286 7.30 5.52 -14.64
CA ASP A 286 7.15 6.38 -13.48
C ASP A 286 6.84 7.80 -13.97
N VAL A 287 5.54 8.09 -14.08
CA VAL A 287 5.03 9.33 -14.67
C VAL A 287 4.83 10.39 -13.57
N PRO A 288 5.48 11.57 -13.67
CA PRO A 288 5.26 12.65 -12.73
C PRO A 288 3.79 13.03 -12.60
N GLY A 289 3.28 13.01 -11.36
CA GLY A 289 1.89 13.34 -11.05
C GLY A 289 0.95 12.15 -11.00
N LEU A 290 1.37 10.94 -11.38
CA LEU A 290 0.65 9.70 -11.07
C LEU A 290 1.12 9.12 -9.73
N ASP A 291 0.18 8.61 -8.95
CA ASP A 291 0.40 7.96 -7.66
C ASP A 291 0.77 6.47 -7.77
N HIS A 292 0.85 5.94 -9.00
CA HIS A 292 1.20 4.56 -9.31
C HIS A 292 2.07 4.46 -10.58
N LEU A 293 2.63 3.26 -10.81
CA LEU A 293 3.33 2.95 -12.06
C LEU A 293 2.34 2.68 -13.19
N LEU A 294 2.54 3.34 -14.33
CA LEU A 294 1.75 3.11 -15.53
C LEU A 294 2.48 2.13 -16.45
N MET A 295 1.85 1.00 -16.78
CA MET A 295 2.41 -0.01 -17.67
C MET A 295 1.83 0.11 -19.08
N ILE A 296 2.68 0.19 -20.10
CA ILE A 296 2.26 0.19 -21.51
C ILE A 296 2.68 -1.12 -22.15
N THR A 297 1.69 -1.88 -22.60
CA THR A 297 1.95 -3.16 -23.25
C THR A 297 2.41 -2.98 -24.70
N ASP A 298 3.42 -3.78 -25.03
CA ASP A 298 3.94 -4.09 -26.36
C ASP A 298 4.26 -2.93 -27.30
N ALA A 299 5.09 -2.02 -26.81
CA ALA A 299 5.59 -0.89 -27.60
C ALA A 299 6.83 -1.21 -28.46
N ALA A 300 7.24 -2.49 -28.58
CA ALA A 300 8.54 -2.86 -29.16
C ALA A 300 8.57 -4.14 -30.01
N ILE A 301 7.67 -5.12 -29.80
CA ILE A 301 7.82 -6.45 -30.43
C ILE A 301 6.70 -6.75 -31.42
N ASN A 302 5.44 -6.70 -30.99
CA ASN A 302 4.33 -7.18 -31.81
C ASN A 302 3.67 -6.04 -32.58
N ILE A 303 3.93 -5.98 -33.89
CA ILE A 303 3.46 -4.92 -34.79
C ILE A 303 1.93 -4.75 -34.75
N ALA A 304 1.19 -5.84 -35.00
CA ALA A 304 -0.28 -5.86 -35.01
C ALA A 304 -0.74 -7.22 -34.49
N PRO A 305 -0.79 -7.43 -33.15
CA PRO A 305 -1.13 -8.71 -32.57
C PRO A 305 -2.60 -9.08 -32.81
N GLU A 306 -2.85 -10.35 -33.10
CA GLU A 306 -4.20 -10.92 -33.22
C GLU A 306 -4.87 -11.05 -31.84
N LEU A 307 -6.20 -11.20 -31.79
CA LEU A 307 -6.97 -11.23 -30.53
C LEU A 307 -6.43 -12.24 -29.50
N HIS A 308 -6.06 -13.44 -29.92
CA HIS A 308 -5.51 -14.47 -29.03
C HIS A 308 -4.10 -14.14 -28.54
N GLU A 309 -3.30 -13.42 -29.33
CA GLU A 309 -1.97 -12.94 -28.92
C GLU A 309 -2.11 -11.80 -27.91
N LYS A 310 -3.16 -10.98 -28.07
CA LYS A 310 -3.48 -9.91 -27.12
C LYS A 310 -3.81 -10.44 -25.71
N VAL A 311 -4.44 -11.61 -25.61
CA VAL A 311 -4.67 -12.30 -24.33
C VAL A 311 -3.34 -12.58 -23.61
N ASP A 312 -2.37 -13.14 -24.33
CA ASP A 312 -1.05 -13.43 -23.77
C ASP A 312 -0.30 -12.16 -23.38
N ILE A 313 -0.36 -11.12 -24.22
CA ILE A 313 0.25 -9.80 -23.96
C ILE A 313 -0.32 -9.20 -22.67
N ILE A 314 -1.65 -9.20 -22.51
CA ILE A 314 -2.31 -8.72 -21.28
C ILE A 314 -1.89 -9.56 -20.08
N GLN A 315 -1.93 -10.89 -20.20
CA GLN A 315 -1.60 -11.77 -19.08
C GLN A 315 -0.17 -11.57 -18.61
N ASN A 316 0.79 -11.42 -19.52
CA ASN A 316 2.18 -11.12 -19.17
C ASN A 316 2.29 -9.80 -18.40
N ALA A 317 1.56 -8.77 -18.80
CA ALA A 317 1.58 -7.48 -18.12
C ALA A 317 0.90 -7.52 -16.74
N ILE A 318 -0.21 -8.27 -16.60
CA ILE A 318 -0.84 -8.51 -15.30
C ILE A 318 0.12 -9.25 -14.36
N ASP A 319 0.79 -10.28 -14.84
CA ASP A 319 1.73 -11.06 -14.04
C ASP A 319 2.89 -10.17 -13.55
N LEU A 320 3.40 -9.27 -14.40
CA LEU A 320 4.38 -8.26 -14.00
C LEU A 320 3.82 -7.27 -12.98
N GLY A 321 2.63 -6.72 -13.21
CA GLY A 321 1.99 -5.79 -12.27
C GLY A 321 1.86 -6.40 -10.88
N ARG A 322 1.45 -7.67 -10.80
CA ARG A 322 1.38 -8.43 -9.54
C ARG A 322 2.74 -8.62 -8.89
N ALA A 323 3.77 -8.96 -9.68
CA ALA A 323 5.14 -9.09 -9.19
C ALA A 323 5.68 -7.76 -8.62
N LEU A 324 5.27 -6.62 -9.19
CA LEU A 324 5.60 -5.28 -8.72
C LEU A 324 4.71 -4.79 -7.56
N GLY A 325 3.86 -5.65 -7.00
CA GLY A 325 3.03 -5.34 -5.83
C GLY A 325 1.62 -4.84 -6.13
N VAL A 326 1.19 -4.80 -7.40
CA VAL A 326 -0.20 -4.47 -7.77
C VAL A 326 -1.07 -5.72 -7.65
N GLU A 327 -1.77 -5.87 -6.52
CA GLU A 327 -2.53 -7.09 -6.20
C GLU A 327 -3.59 -7.46 -7.24
N VAL A 328 -4.30 -6.46 -7.78
CA VAL A 328 -5.32 -6.62 -8.82
C VAL A 328 -5.10 -5.56 -9.91
N PRO A 329 -4.24 -5.82 -10.91
CA PRO A 329 -3.97 -4.87 -11.98
C PRO A 329 -5.22 -4.60 -12.82
N LYS A 330 -5.49 -3.33 -13.08
CA LYS A 330 -6.58 -2.83 -13.93
C LYS A 330 -6.05 -2.54 -15.33
N VAL A 331 -6.59 -3.22 -16.33
CA VAL A 331 -6.15 -3.17 -17.72
C VAL A 331 -7.19 -2.44 -18.57
N ALA A 332 -6.82 -1.27 -19.08
CA ALA A 332 -7.60 -0.55 -20.07
C ALA A 332 -7.19 -0.99 -21.49
N VAL A 333 -8.13 -1.59 -22.21
CA VAL A 333 -7.94 -1.88 -23.63
C VAL A 333 -8.38 -0.66 -24.45
N LEU A 334 -7.39 0.00 -25.03
CA LEU A 334 -7.55 1.31 -25.62
C LEU A 334 -8.18 1.26 -27.00
N SER A 335 -9.06 2.23 -27.27
CA SER A 335 -9.57 2.55 -28.59
C SER A 335 -9.81 4.06 -28.71
N ALA A 336 -10.12 4.55 -29.91
CA ALA A 336 -10.40 5.97 -30.12
C ALA A 336 -11.74 6.42 -29.53
N VAL A 337 -12.64 5.47 -29.23
CA VAL A 337 -13.98 5.73 -28.66
C VAL A 337 -14.35 4.62 -27.67
N GLU A 338 -15.19 4.97 -26.71
CA GLU A 338 -15.70 4.11 -25.63
C GLU A 338 -16.89 3.22 -26.05
N THR A 339 -17.47 3.46 -27.24
CA THR A 339 -18.61 2.69 -27.75
C THR A 339 -18.14 1.65 -28.77
N VAL A 340 -18.66 0.43 -28.64
CA VAL A 340 -18.43 -0.66 -29.61
C VAL A 340 -18.90 -0.25 -30.99
N ASN A 341 -17.97 -0.11 -31.93
CA ASN A 341 -18.21 0.32 -33.30
C ASN A 341 -17.62 -0.69 -34.29
N PRO A 342 -18.45 -1.45 -35.03
CA PRO A 342 -17.99 -2.45 -36.01
C PRO A 342 -17.06 -1.92 -37.09
N LYS A 343 -17.05 -0.60 -37.35
CA LYS A 343 -16.14 0.05 -38.30
C LYS A 343 -14.75 0.32 -37.72
N LEU A 344 -14.57 0.18 -36.42
CA LEU A 344 -13.32 0.40 -35.71
C LEU A 344 -12.92 -0.89 -34.98
N PRO A 345 -12.07 -1.73 -35.60
CA PRO A 345 -11.73 -3.07 -35.10
C PRO A 345 -11.28 -3.10 -33.64
N SER A 346 -10.50 -2.11 -33.19
CA SER A 346 -10.02 -2.02 -31.81
C SER A 346 -11.14 -1.95 -30.78
N THR A 347 -12.31 -1.39 -31.13
CA THR A 347 -13.48 -1.38 -30.21
C THR A 347 -14.09 -2.77 -30.03
N ILE A 348 -14.08 -3.58 -31.09
CA ILE A 348 -14.60 -4.96 -31.07
C ILE A 348 -13.63 -5.84 -30.28
N GLU A 349 -12.34 -5.70 -30.54
CA GLU A 349 -11.28 -6.44 -29.85
C GLU A 349 -11.26 -6.13 -28.35
N ALA A 350 -11.40 -4.86 -27.97
CA ALA A 350 -11.46 -4.46 -26.57
C ALA A 350 -12.64 -5.08 -25.82
N ALA A 351 -13.85 -5.00 -26.40
CA ALA A 351 -15.04 -5.62 -25.82
C ALA A 351 -14.91 -7.15 -25.75
N ALA A 352 -14.27 -7.78 -26.74
CA ALA A 352 -14.00 -9.20 -26.73
C ALA A 352 -13.02 -9.57 -25.60
N LEU A 353 -11.91 -8.84 -25.45
CA LEU A 353 -10.91 -9.09 -24.41
C LEU A 353 -11.50 -8.92 -22.99
N ALA A 354 -12.31 -7.89 -22.77
CA ALA A 354 -13.05 -7.71 -21.51
C ALA A 354 -13.95 -8.93 -21.21
N LYS A 355 -14.70 -9.41 -22.21
CA LYS A 355 -15.55 -10.61 -22.05
C LYS A 355 -14.75 -11.89 -21.85
N MET A 356 -13.56 -12.00 -22.45
CA MET A 356 -12.66 -13.12 -22.27
C MET A 356 -12.07 -13.14 -20.86
N ALA A 357 -11.76 -11.98 -20.28
CA ALA A 357 -11.36 -11.83 -18.89
C ALA A 357 -12.49 -12.25 -17.92
N ASP A 358 -13.72 -11.78 -18.13
CA ASP A 358 -14.90 -12.22 -17.36
C ASP A 358 -15.09 -13.75 -17.34
N ARG A 359 -14.67 -14.42 -18.42
CA ARG A 359 -14.76 -15.87 -18.60
C ARG A 359 -13.52 -16.61 -18.09
N GLY A 360 -12.57 -15.92 -17.48
CA GLY A 360 -11.37 -16.49 -16.87
C GLY A 360 -10.27 -16.91 -17.84
N GLN A 361 -10.31 -16.39 -19.08
CA GLN A 361 -9.23 -16.60 -20.07
C GLN A 361 -8.03 -15.67 -19.81
N ILE A 362 -8.29 -14.51 -19.22
CA ILE A 362 -7.29 -13.63 -18.60
C ILE A 362 -7.58 -13.65 -17.10
N ARG A 363 -6.55 -13.76 -16.26
CA ARG A 363 -6.68 -13.97 -14.80
C ARG A 363 -5.77 -13.04 -14.02
N GLY A 364 -6.13 -12.80 -12.77
CA GLY A 364 -5.29 -12.06 -11.82
C GLY A 364 -5.39 -10.54 -11.91
N GLY A 365 -6.23 -10.00 -12.80
CA GLY A 365 -6.51 -8.57 -12.97
C GLY A 365 -7.89 -8.34 -13.57
N ILE A 366 -8.32 -7.07 -13.62
CA ILE A 366 -9.59 -6.64 -14.20
C ILE A 366 -9.29 -6.04 -15.58
N VAL A 367 -9.97 -6.50 -16.62
CA VAL A 367 -9.77 -5.99 -17.99
C VAL A 367 -11.07 -5.36 -18.47
N ASP A 368 -11.00 -4.12 -18.95
CA ASP A 368 -12.15 -3.46 -19.52
C ASP A 368 -11.79 -2.61 -20.75
N GLY A 369 -12.78 -2.38 -21.60
CA GLY A 369 -12.66 -1.65 -22.84
C GLY A 369 -13.85 -1.86 -23.78
N PRO A 370 -13.96 -1.04 -24.84
CA PRO A 370 -13.00 -0.04 -25.26
C PRO A 370 -13.00 1.22 -24.40
N LEU A 371 -11.81 1.77 -24.14
CA LEU A 371 -11.63 3.04 -23.45
C LEU A 371 -10.78 3.98 -24.30
N ALA A 372 -11.19 5.25 -24.37
CA ALA A 372 -10.29 6.30 -24.83
C ALA A 372 -9.21 6.57 -23.77
N MET A 373 -8.07 7.10 -24.19
CA MET A 373 -6.90 7.29 -23.32
C MET A 373 -7.22 8.16 -22.10
N ASP A 374 -7.94 9.26 -22.29
CA ASP A 374 -8.42 10.14 -21.21
C ASP A 374 -9.30 9.37 -20.22
N ASN A 375 -10.29 8.64 -20.71
CA ASN A 375 -11.19 7.84 -19.86
C ASN A 375 -10.48 6.69 -19.13
N ALA A 376 -9.32 6.23 -19.59
CA ALA A 376 -8.57 5.17 -18.95
C ALA A 376 -7.82 5.66 -17.71
N VAL A 377 -7.33 6.91 -17.73
CA VAL A 377 -6.41 7.44 -16.70
C VAL A 377 -6.97 8.61 -15.89
N ASP A 378 -8.07 9.22 -16.31
CA ASP A 378 -8.70 10.36 -15.64
C ASP A 378 -10.14 10.02 -15.22
N GLU A 379 -10.38 10.06 -13.91
CA GLU A 379 -11.69 9.70 -13.33
C GLU A 379 -12.78 10.71 -13.71
N ASP A 380 -12.47 12.00 -13.78
CA ASP A 380 -13.44 13.04 -14.14
C ASP A 380 -13.85 12.94 -15.61
N ALA A 381 -12.92 12.58 -16.50
CA ALA A 381 -13.20 12.27 -17.89
C ALA A 381 -14.15 11.06 -18.01
N ALA A 382 -13.85 9.97 -17.28
CA ALA A 382 -14.68 8.78 -17.24
C ALA A 382 -16.10 9.06 -16.71
N ARG A 383 -16.22 9.82 -15.62
CA ARG A 383 -17.51 10.25 -15.03
C ARG A 383 -18.31 11.11 -16.00
N THR A 384 -17.67 12.07 -16.66
CA THR A 384 -18.30 12.96 -17.65
C THR A 384 -18.88 12.17 -18.83
N LYS A 385 -18.20 11.10 -19.24
CA LYS A 385 -18.68 10.16 -20.28
C LYS A 385 -19.69 9.14 -19.77
N GLY A 386 -19.97 9.09 -18.47
CA GLY A 386 -20.93 8.17 -17.86
C GLY A 386 -20.48 6.71 -17.87
N ILE A 387 -19.17 6.45 -17.91
CA ILE A 387 -18.60 5.11 -17.96
C ILE A 387 -18.63 4.49 -16.56
N ARG A 388 -19.21 3.29 -16.43
CA ARG A 388 -19.25 2.54 -15.17
C ARG A 388 -18.31 1.35 -15.28
N SER A 389 -17.09 1.54 -14.81
CA SER A 389 -16.01 0.55 -14.86
C SER A 389 -15.11 0.71 -13.66
N LEU A 390 -14.56 -0.39 -13.14
CA LEU A 390 -13.50 -0.35 -12.12
C LEU A 390 -12.12 0.01 -12.70
N VAL A 391 -12.01 0.02 -14.04
CA VAL A 391 -10.77 0.34 -14.78
C VAL A 391 -10.75 1.80 -15.25
N ALA A 392 -11.90 2.35 -15.65
CA ALA A 392 -11.97 3.71 -16.15
C ALA A 392 -11.53 4.72 -15.07
N GLY A 393 -10.61 5.61 -15.41
CA GLY A 393 -9.95 6.56 -14.50
C GLY A 393 -8.85 5.97 -13.61
N HIS A 394 -8.63 4.66 -13.65
CA HIS A 394 -7.79 3.94 -12.69
C HIS A 394 -6.93 2.85 -13.35
N ALA A 395 -6.60 2.99 -14.63
CA ALA A 395 -5.87 1.95 -15.35
C ALA A 395 -4.39 1.89 -14.95
N ASP A 396 -3.95 0.75 -14.40
CA ASP A 396 -2.53 0.46 -14.16
C ASP A 396 -1.82 0.02 -15.45
N ILE A 397 -2.55 -0.63 -16.35
CA ILE A 397 -2.02 -1.21 -17.60
C ILE A 397 -2.80 -0.70 -18.80
N LEU A 398 -2.08 -0.18 -19.78
CA LEU A 398 -2.60 0.28 -21.05
C LEU A 398 -2.28 -0.73 -22.15
N MET A 399 -3.33 -1.28 -22.75
CA MET A 399 -3.22 -2.04 -23.98
C MET A 399 -3.61 -1.20 -25.19
N ALA A 400 -2.60 -0.74 -25.94
CA ALA A 400 -2.85 -0.05 -27.19
C ALA A 400 -3.25 -1.03 -28.31
N PRO A 401 -3.92 -0.56 -29.39
CA PRO A 401 -4.34 -1.42 -30.48
C PRO A 401 -3.20 -2.14 -31.21
N ASN A 402 -2.05 -1.49 -31.32
CA ASN A 402 -0.87 -1.92 -32.09
C ASN A 402 0.42 -1.26 -31.56
N LEU A 403 1.57 -1.70 -32.08
CA LEU A 403 2.89 -1.23 -31.66
C LEU A 403 3.07 0.28 -31.85
N GLU A 404 2.62 0.83 -32.98
CA GLU A 404 2.79 2.26 -33.27
C GLU A 404 2.10 3.11 -32.20
N SER A 405 0.86 2.75 -31.84
CA SER A 405 0.09 3.45 -30.81
C SER A 405 0.75 3.35 -29.44
N ALA A 406 1.17 2.14 -29.03
CA ALA A 406 1.87 1.93 -27.76
C ALA A 406 3.20 2.71 -27.70
N ASN A 407 3.96 2.70 -28.78
CA ASN A 407 5.23 3.41 -28.88
C ASN A 407 5.04 4.93 -28.80
N MET A 408 4.04 5.47 -29.50
CA MET A 408 3.72 6.89 -29.42
C MET A 408 3.33 7.32 -28.01
N ILE A 409 2.52 6.53 -27.28
CA ILE A 409 2.14 6.82 -25.89
C ILE A 409 3.39 6.83 -25.01
N ALA A 410 4.21 5.77 -25.05
CA ALA A 410 5.41 5.67 -24.24
C ALA A 410 6.38 6.84 -24.50
N LYS A 411 6.60 7.20 -25.78
CA LYS A 411 7.48 8.31 -26.15
C LYS A 411 6.92 9.67 -25.77
N GLN A 412 5.61 9.89 -25.86
CA GLN A 412 4.99 11.12 -25.38
C GLN A 412 5.18 11.27 -23.86
N LEU A 413 4.97 10.21 -23.09
CA LEU A 413 5.18 10.25 -21.64
C LEU A 413 6.64 10.51 -21.30
N THR A 414 7.59 9.82 -21.93
CA THR A 414 9.02 10.04 -21.66
C THR A 414 9.48 11.46 -22.03
N PHE A 415 9.12 11.97 -23.22
CA PHE A 415 9.71 13.21 -23.74
C PHE A 415 8.89 14.48 -23.46
N LEU A 416 7.58 14.37 -23.24
CA LEU A 416 6.71 15.52 -22.94
C LEU A 416 6.28 15.56 -21.48
N ALA A 417 6.03 14.40 -20.87
CA ALA A 417 5.68 14.31 -19.45
C ALA A 417 6.88 13.99 -18.55
N HIS A 418 8.09 13.87 -19.13
CA HIS A 418 9.33 13.57 -18.43
C HIS A 418 9.27 12.27 -17.61
N ALA A 419 8.50 11.28 -18.04
CA ALA A 419 8.39 10.00 -17.35
C ALA A 419 9.65 9.14 -17.52
N GLU A 420 10.10 8.51 -16.43
CA GLU A 420 11.13 7.48 -16.48
C GLU A 420 10.53 6.16 -16.95
N ALA A 421 11.28 5.41 -17.76
CA ALA A 421 10.76 4.22 -18.42
C ALA A 421 11.73 3.04 -18.30
N GLY A 422 11.29 1.94 -17.70
CA GLY A 422 12.00 0.67 -17.74
C GLY A 422 11.29 -0.34 -18.63
N GLY A 423 12.06 -1.13 -19.39
CA GLY A 423 11.56 -2.01 -20.44
C GLY A 423 11.87 -3.48 -20.17
N LEU A 424 10.83 -4.32 -20.17
CA LEU A 424 10.97 -5.76 -19.95
C LEU A 424 10.20 -6.56 -21.00
N VAL A 425 10.81 -7.64 -21.50
CA VAL A 425 10.12 -8.62 -22.35
C VAL A 425 9.80 -9.86 -21.54
N LEU A 426 8.56 -10.28 -21.67
CA LEU A 426 7.93 -11.38 -20.95
C LEU A 426 7.38 -12.42 -21.93
N GLY A 427 6.89 -13.54 -21.40
CA GLY A 427 6.41 -14.67 -22.21
C GLY A 427 7.53 -15.60 -22.73
N ALA A 428 8.78 -15.31 -22.40
CA ALA A 428 9.91 -16.23 -22.56
C ALA A 428 10.15 -17.04 -21.27
N LYS A 429 11.06 -18.02 -21.30
CA LYS A 429 11.44 -18.82 -20.11
C LYS A 429 12.07 -17.99 -18.97
N CYS A 430 12.56 -16.81 -19.29
CA CYS A 430 13.11 -15.83 -18.35
C CYS A 430 12.74 -14.42 -18.85
N PRO A 431 12.73 -13.39 -18.00
CA PRO A 431 12.59 -12.02 -18.45
C PRO A 431 13.81 -11.62 -19.30
N VAL A 432 13.55 -10.75 -20.29
CA VAL A 432 14.60 -10.19 -21.14
C VAL A 432 14.57 -8.67 -21.01
N ILE A 433 15.64 -8.12 -20.44
CA ILE A 433 15.83 -6.69 -20.19
C ILE A 433 16.21 -6.03 -21.53
N LEU A 434 15.30 -5.22 -22.07
CA LEU A 434 15.51 -4.51 -23.32
C LEU A 434 15.87 -3.04 -23.04
N SER A 435 17.16 -2.78 -22.88
CA SER A 435 17.65 -1.40 -22.79
C SER A 435 17.60 -0.70 -24.16
N SER A 436 17.07 0.51 -24.17
CA SER A 436 17.13 1.43 -25.31
C SER A 436 18.40 2.28 -25.25
N ARG A 437 18.84 2.77 -26.41
CA ARG A 437 20.06 3.60 -26.53
C ARG A 437 19.89 4.99 -25.89
N ALA A 438 18.64 5.42 -25.70
CA ALA A 438 18.28 6.68 -25.08
C ALA A 438 18.09 6.57 -23.57
N ASP A 439 18.09 5.35 -23.02
CA ASP A 439 17.81 5.13 -21.60
C ASP A 439 19.02 5.56 -20.77
N ASP A 440 18.71 6.28 -19.70
CA ASP A 440 19.66 6.70 -18.69
C ASP A 440 19.96 5.57 -17.69
N ASP A 441 20.77 5.87 -16.68
CA ASP A 441 21.20 4.89 -15.68
C ASP A 441 20.03 4.40 -14.82
N LYS A 442 19.09 5.30 -14.47
CA LYS A 442 17.94 4.99 -13.62
C LYS A 442 16.95 4.06 -14.33
N ALA A 443 16.66 4.30 -15.60
CA ALA A 443 15.83 3.42 -16.43
C ALA A 443 16.41 1.99 -16.54
N ARG A 444 17.74 1.86 -16.62
CA ARG A 444 18.44 0.56 -16.67
C ARG A 444 18.36 -0.18 -15.34
N LEU A 445 18.61 0.52 -14.23
CA LEU A 445 18.45 -0.03 -12.88
C LEU A 445 17.02 -0.52 -12.64
N ALA A 446 16.02 0.31 -12.96
CA ALA A 446 14.61 -0.05 -12.82
C ALA A 446 14.26 -1.31 -13.62
N SER A 447 14.74 -1.42 -14.86
CA SER A 447 14.52 -2.61 -15.68
C SER A 447 15.13 -3.89 -15.08
N CYS A 448 16.28 -3.77 -14.41
CA CYS A 448 16.89 -4.87 -13.68
C CYS A 448 16.06 -5.25 -12.44
N ALA A 449 15.62 -4.26 -11.66
CA ALA A 449 14.73 -4.50 -10.52
C ALA A 449 13.44 -5.19 -10.96
N PHE A 450 12.82 -4.77 -12.08
CA PHE A 450 11.64 -5.44 -12.62
C PHE A 450 11.92 -6.89 -13.02
N ALA A 451 13.11 -7.19 -13.55
CA ALA A 451 13.50 -8.55 -13.85
C ALA A 451 13.67 -9.40 -12.59
N VAL A 452 14.22 -8.83 -11.50
CA VAL A 452 14.30 -9.48 -10.18
C VAL A 452 12.89 -9.81 -9.67
N TYR A 453 11.97 -8.85 -9.68
CA TYR A 453 10.57 -9.10 -9.29
C TYR A 453 9.86 -10.08 -10.22
N ALA A 454 10.04 -9.98 -11.53
CA ALA A 454 9.40 -10.89 -12.48
C ALA A 454 9.92 -12.34 -12.40
N GLN A 455 11.12 -12.55 -11.85
CA GLN A 455 11.64 -13.87 -11.49
C GLN A 455 11.24 -14.28 -10.06
N GLY A 456 11.08 -13.30 -9.17
CA GLY A 456 10.62 -13.47 -7.81
C GLY A 456 9.12 -13.71 -7.78
N ASP A 457 8.70 -14.97 -7.79
CA ASP A 457 7.36 -15.30 -7.28
C ASP A 457 7.32 -14.80 -5.82
N GLY A 458 6.60 -13.70 -5.54
CA GLY A 458 6.06 -13.47 -4.20
C GLY A 458 5.37 -14.75 -3.72
N PRO A 459 5.26 -15.02 -2.42
CA PRO A 459 4.82 -16.33 -1.93
C PRO A 459 3.45 -16.70 -2.49
N ALA A 460 3.42 -17.55 -3.52
CA ALA A 460 2.18 -18.03 -4.10
C ALA A 460 1.54 -19.03 -3.12
N LEU A 461 0.24 -18.86 -2.82
CA LEU A 461 -0.50 -19.80 -1.99
C LEU A 461 -0.47 -21.20 -2.64
N ARG A 462 0.38 -22.10 -2.13
CA ARG A 462 0.51 -23.49 -2.64
C ARG A 462 -0.58 -24.40 -2.11
N ALA A 463 -0.94 -24.21 -0.83
CA ALA A 463 -1.98 -24.95 -0.15
C ALA A 463 -2.51 -24.13 1.03
N SER A 464 -3.77 -24.32 1.38
CA SER A 464 -4.38 -23.84 2.63
C SER A 464 -5.01 -25.02 3.37
N GLY A 465 -5.29 -24.87 4.66
CA GLY A 465 -5.88 -25.96 5.43
C GLY A 465 -6.20 -25.57 6.86
N GLN A 466 -6.89 -26.48 7.53
CA GLN A 466 -7.24 -26.34 8.95
C GLN A 466 -7.38 -27.72 9.61
N VAL A 467 -7.14 -27.75 10.92
CA VAL A 467 -7.46 -28.92 11.76
C VAL A 467 -8.76 -28.61 12.51
N GLU A 468 -9.75 -29.48 12.33
CA GLU A 468 -11.05 -29.40 13.00
C GLU A 468 -11.17 -30.44 14.11
N ASN A 469 -12.02 -30.14 15.10
CA ASN A 469 -12.39 -31.04 16.21
C ASN A 469 -11.21 -31.54 17.04
N LEU A 470 -10.20 -30.69 17.26
CA LEU A 470 -9.07 -31.02 18.13
C LEU A 470 -9.57 -31.20 19.57
N SER A 471 -9.89 -32.44 19.92
CA SER A 471 -10.52 -32.82 21.18
C SER A 471 -10.25 -34.29 21.48
N PRO A 472 -10.07 -34.69 22.75
CA PRO A 472 -10.00 -36.09 23.13
C PRO A 472 -11.28 -36.89 22.84
N THR A 473 -12.40 -36.21 22.59
CA THR A 473 -13.74 -36.82 22.51
C THR A 473 -14.36 -36.82 21.12
N GLN A 474 -13.71 -36.22 20.12
CA GLN A 474 -14.21 -36.12 18.75
C GLN A 474 -13.13 -36.54 17.76
N GLN A 475 -13.54 -37.02 16.57
CA GLN A 475 -12.59 -37.37 15.52
C GLN A 475 -11.96 -36.10 14.95
N THR A 476 -10.67 -35.92 15.20
CA THR A 476 -9.87 -34.83 14.64
C THR A 476 -9.70 -35.02 13.14
N ARG A 477 -9.89 -33.93 12.38
CA ARG A 477 -9.80 -33.92 10.91
C ARG A 477 -8.85 -32.86 10.43
N LEU A 478 -7.94 -33.24 9.54
CA LEU A 478 -7.13 -32.31 8.75
C LEU A 478 -7.80 -32.08 7.40
N ILE A 479 -8.11 -30.82 7.11
CA ILE A 479 -8.62 -30.36 5.84
C ILE A 479 -7.48 -29.66 5.11
N VAL A 480 -7.21 -30.06 3.88
CA VAL A 480 -6.20 -29.44 3.00
C VAL A 480 -6.87 -29.08 1.69
N GLU A 481 -6.65 -27.86 1.23
CA GLU A 481 -7.04 -27.39 -0.08
C GLU A 481 -5.81 -27.04 -0.92
N ARG A 482 -5.71 -27.61 -2.12
CA ARG A 482 -4.59 -27.40 -3.05
C ARG A 482 -5.12 -27.26 -4.47
N GLY A 483 -4.84 -26.14 -5.12
CA GLY A 483 -5.27 -25.92 -6.50
C GLY A 483 -6.78 -26.01 -6.73
N GLY A 484 -7.59 -25.74 -5.69
CA GLY A 484 -9.05 -25.87 -5.69
C GLY A 484 -9.59 -27.25 -5.30
N ASP A 485 -8.72 -28.25 -5.11
CA ASP A 485 -9.12 -29.58 -4.63
C ASP A 485 -9.07 -29.63 -3.10
N LYS A 486 -10.22 -29.92 -2.47
CA LYS A 486 -10.37 -30.09 -1.02
C LYS A 486 -10.26 -31.56 -0.63
N GLN A 487 -9.29 -31.88 0.22
CA GLN A 487 -9.11 -33.20 0.85
C GLN A 487 -9.41 -33.12 2.35
N VAL A 488 -10.11 -34.13 2.87
CA VAL A 488 -10.39 -34.28 4.30
C VAL A 488 -9.81 -35.61 4.75
N VAL A 489 -9.00 -35.57 5.81
CA VAL A 489 -8.30 -36.73 6.35
C VAL A 489 -8.53 -36.80 7.85
N ASP A 490 -8.96 -37.95 8.34
CA ASP A 490 -9.00 -38.21 9.77
C ASP A 490 -7.57 -38.37 10.29
N ILE A 491 -7.21 -37.65 11.36
CA ILE A 491 -5.89 -37.68 11.98
C ILE A 491 -6.00 -38.04 13.47
N GLU A 492 -4.99 -38.73 13.99
CA GLU A 492 -4.86 -38.97 15.44
C GLU A 492 -4.08 -37.81 16.06
N ALA A 493 -4.81 -36.81 16.56
CA ALA A 493 -4.24 -35.69 17.28
C ALA A 493 -5.19 -35.25 18.39
N ASN A 494 -4.67 -35.14 19.61
CA ASN A 494 -5.43 -34.76 20.81
C ASN A 494 -5.07 -33.36 21.33
N ASP A 495 -4.00 -32.76 20.79
CA ASP A 495 -3.47 -31.44 21.15
C ASP A 495 -2.83 -30.74 19.94
N HIS A 496 -2.45 -29.47 20.12
CA HIS A 496 -1.91 -28.63 19.04
C HIS A 496 -0.56 -29.17 18.51
N ALA A 497 0.24 -29.79 19.37
CA ALA A 497 1.50 -30.41 18.99
C ALA A 497 1.27 -31.61 18.05
N GLY A 498 0.34 -32.52 18.39
CA GLY A 498 -0.06 -33.64 17.55
C GLY A 498 -0.71 -33.17 16.24
N ALA A 499 -1.52 -32.11 16.29
CA ALA A 499 -2.12 -31.52 15.10
C ALA A 499 -1.07 -30.96 14.14
N LEU A 500 -0.08 -30.23 14.66
CA LEU A 500 1.03 -29.72 13.84
C LEU A 500 1.88 -30.88 13.30
N SER A 501 2.19 -31.89 14.12
CA SER A 501 2.90 -33.09 13.67
C SER A 501 2.17 -33.78 12.51
N ALA A 502 0.84 -33.87 12.55
CA ALA A 502 0.05 -34.43 11.46
C ALA A 502 0.07 -33.56 10.18
N ILE A 503 0.10 -32.24 10.30
CA ILE A 503 0.29 -31.32 9.17
C ILE A 503 1.69 -31.54 8.56
N LEU A 504 2.72 -31.56 9.41
CA LEU A 504 4.12 -31.72 9.03
C LEU A 504 4.43 -33.09 8.46
N GLY A 505 3.77 -34.15 8.92
CA GLY A 505 3.87 -35.49 8.35
C GLY A 505 3.37 -35.54 6.90
N ARG A 506 2.69 -34.50 6.42
CA ARG A 506 2.29 -34.31 5.02
C ARG A 506 3.10 -33.23 4.30
N ALA A 507 4.11 -32.64 4.95
CA ALA A 507 4.92 -31.57 4.39
C ALA A 507 5.52 -31.94 3.03
N ASP A 508 5.99 -33.17 2.84
CA ASP A 508 6.51 -33.62 1.54
C ASP A 508 5.44 -33.61 0.43
N VAL A 509 4.20 -33.97 0.78
CA VAL A 509 3.07 -33.95 -0.15
C VAL A 509 2.61 -32.53 -0.44
N LEU A 510 2.62 -31.66 0.58
CA LEU A 510 2.18 -30.26 0.51
C LEU A 510 3.19 -29.36 -0.20
N PHE A 511 4.48 -29.55 0.10
CA PHE A 511 5.58 -28.65 -0.28
C PHE A 511 6.56 -29.28 -1.27
N GLY A 512 6.41 -30.56 -1.63
CA GLY A 512 7.15 -31.20 -2.71
C GLY A 512 8.68 -31.24 -2.50
N GLY A 513 9.14 -31.33 -1.25
CA GLY A 513 10.56 -31.27 -0.90
C GLY A 513 11.17 -29.87 -0.90
N SER A 514 10.36 -28.81 -0.97
CA SER A 514 10.84 -27.42 -0.83
C SER A 514 11.26 -27.14 0.62
N THR A 515 12.30 -26.32 0.81
CA THR A 515 12.71 -25.84 2.14
C THR A 515 11.80 -24.70 2.61
N VAL A 516 11.44 -24.70 3.89
CA VAL A 516 10.68 -23.60 4.51
C VAL A 516 11.68 -22.54 4.93
N ALA A 517 11.65 -21.37 4.28
CA ALA A 517 12.56 -20.25 4.60
C ALA A 517 12.10 -19.43 5.81
N GLY A 518 10.80 -19.41 6.08
CA GLY A 518 10.24 -18.69 7.23
C GLY A 518 8.83 -19.15 7.60
N VAL A 519 8.44 -18.90 8.84
CA VAL A 519 7.12 -19.23 9.41
C VAL A 519 6.58 -18.01 10.15
N GLY A 520 5.39 -17.56 9.75
CA GLY A 520 4.65 -16.50 10.43
C GLY A 520 3.66 -17.07 11.44
N HIS A 521 3.72 -16.59 12.68
CA HIS A 521 2.86 -16.99 13.79
C HIS A 521 1.94 -15.85 14.18
N ARG A 522 0.63 -16.08 14.13
CA ARG A 522 -0.32 -15.16 14.75
C ARG A 522 -0.30 -15.38 16.27
N VAL A 523 0.10 -14.35 17.01
CA VAL A 523 0.13 -14.34 18.48
C VAL A 523 -0.95 -13.39 18.99
N VAL A 524 -1.81 -13.88 19.87
CA VAL A 524 -2.96 -13.08 20.35
C VAL A 524 -2.52 -11.86 21.15
N HIS A 525 -1.50 -11.99 22.01
CA HIS A 525 -1.13 -10.91 22.93
C HIS A 525 0.37 -10.58 22.89
N GLY A 526 0.70 -9.35 22.48
CA GLY A 526 2.06 -8.78 22.50
C GLY A 526 2.35 -7.89 23.71
N GLY A 527 1.36 -7.63 24.56
CA GLY A 527 1.56 -6.79 25.75
C GLY A 527 1.83 -5.34 25.36
N THR A 528 2.71 -4.69 26.11
CA THR A 528 3.18 -3.33 25.82
C THR A 528 4.45 -3.29 24.99
N ASP A 529 5.18 -4.41 24.94
CA ASP A 529 6.56 -4.43 24.49
C ASP A 529 6.67 -4.86 23.03
N PHE A 530 5.71 -5.66 22.54
CA PHE A 530 5.70 -6.15 21.16
C PHE A 530 4.66 -5.40 20.33
N VAL A 531 5.13 -4.37 19.63
CA VAL A 531 4.30 -3.41 18.88
C VAL A 531 4.43 -3.53 17.36
N ALA A 532 5.22 -4.48 16.87
CA ALA A 532 5.45 -4.78 15.46
C ALA A 532 5.79 -6.28 15.28
N PRO A 533 5.73 -6.84 14.06
CA PRO A 533 6.21 -8.19 13.79
C PRO A 533 7.63 -8.39 14.33
N THR A 534 7.87 -9.48 15.06
CA THR A 534 9.12 -9.69 15.80
C THR A 534 9.65 -11.10 15.59
N GLU A 535 10.96 -11.24 15.36
CA GLU A 535 11.62 -12.54 15.30
C GLU A 535 11.56 -13.28 16.65
N LEU A 536 11.17 -14.56 16.62
CA LEU A 536 10.97 -15.40 17.79
C LEU A 536 12.29 -16.04 18.24
N THR A 537 13.03 -15.31 19.07
CA THR A 537 14.18 -15.85 19.81
C THR A 537 13.73 -16.52 21.12
N PRO A 538 14.57 -17.37 21.76
CA PRO A 538 14.27 -17.93 23.08
C PRO A 538 13.94 -16.86 24.15
N GLU A 539 14.58 -15.70 24.07
CA GLU A 539 14.29 -14.57 24.97
C GLU A 539 12.89 -13.99 24.71
N VAL A 540 12.54 -13.78 23.44
CA VAL A 540 11.22 -13.27 23.05
C VAL A 540 10.12 -14.25 23.47
N ILE A 541 10.30 -15.55 23.23
CA ILE A 541 9.36 -16.59 23.67
C ILE A 541 9.21 -16.58 25.19
N GLY A 542 10.31 -16.46 25.93
CA GLY A 542 10.29 -16.34 27.39
C GLY A 542 9.46 -15.15 27.87
N LYS A 543 9.60 -13.98 27.23
CA LYS A 543 8.77 -12.79 27.52
C LYS A 543 7.30 -13.02 27.16
N LEU A 544 7.01 -13.60 26.00
CA LEU A 544 5.62 -13.89 25.61
C LEU A 544 4.92 -14.87 26.56
N ARG A 545 5.64 -15.82 27.17
CA ARG A 545 5.06 -16.70 28.20
C ARG A 545 4.63 -15.94 29.46
N THR A 546 5.30 -14.84 29.81
CA THR A 546 4.87 -13.98 30.93
C THR A 546 3.52 -13.30 30.70
N LEU A 547 3.06 -13.24 29.44
CA LEU A 547 1.78 -12.64 29.04
C LEU A 547 0.64 -13.67 28.98
N GLU A 548 0.90 -14.96 29.22
CA GLU A 548 -0.14 -16.01 29.25
C GLU A 548 -1.34 -15.66 30.16
N PRO A 549 -1.17 -15.06 31.36
CA PRO A 549 -2.30 -14.65 32.19
C PRO A 549 -3.25 -13.65 31.54
N LEU A 550 -2.81 -12.88 30.54
CA LEU A 550 -3.63 -11.91 29.82
C LEU A 550 -4.51 -12.56 28.74
N ALA A 551 -4.12 -13.73 28.25
CA ALA A 551 -4.86 -14.49 27.24
C ALA A 551 -4.77 -16.01 27.46
N PRO A 552 -5.28 -16.52 28.60
CA PRO A 552 -5.04 -17.90 29.05
C PRO A 552 -5.63 -18.97 28.14
N LEU A 553 -6.68 -18.64 27.38
CA LEU A 553 -7.34 -19.55 26.44
C LEU A 553 -6.69 -19.59 25.04
N HIS A 554 -5.69 -18.74 24.79
CA HIS A 554 -5.12 -18.57 23.44
C HIS A 554 -3.59 -18.59 23.44
N GLN A 555 -2.95 -17.77 24.28
CA GLN A 555 -1.51 -17.55 24.25
C GLN A 555 -0.70 -18.84 24.47
N PRO A 556 -1.02 -19.72 25.45
CA PRO A 556 -0.25 -20.96 25.63
C PRO A 556 -0.26 -21.82 24.37
N HIS A 557 -1.44 -22.00 23.75
CA HIS A 557 -1.58 -22.80 22.53
C HIS A 557 -0.87 -22.17 21.32
N ASN A 558 -0.83 -20.84 21.21
CA ASN A 558 -0.04 -20.18 20.16
C ASN A 558 1.46 -20.44 20.34
N LEU A 559 1.96 -20.38 21.58
CA LEU A 559 3.38 -20.61 21.86
C LEU A 559 3.77 -22.09 21.73
N ASP A 560 2.87 -23.02 22.06
CA ASP A 560 3.09 -24.45 21.81
C ASP A 560 3.22 -24.73 20.30
N CYS A 561 2.44 -24.04 19.45
CA CYS A 561 2.60 -24.12 17.99
C CYS A 561 3.92 -23.51 17.52
N VAL A 562 4.37 -22.41 18.12
CA VAL A 562 5.68 -21.79 17.84
C VAL A 562 6.81 -22.78 18.11
N GLU A 563 6.83 -23.38 19.30
CA GLU A 563 7.86 -24.33 19.70
C GLU A 563 7.87 -25.57 18.80
N ALA A 564 6.70 -26.08 18.45
CA ALA A 564 6.57 -27.21 17.55
C ALA A 564 7.01 -26.86 16.10
N ALA A 565 6.78 -25.64 15.63
CA ALA A 565 7.27 -25.17 14.33
C ALA A 565 8.79 -24.94 14.32
N ILE A 566 9.39 -24.44 15.41
CA ILE A 566 10.84 -24.31 15.57
C ILE A 566 11.50 -25.69 15.50
N ALA A 567 10.94 -26.69 16.19
CA ALA A 567 11.46 -28.05 16.15
C ALA A 567 11.37 -28.67 14.74
N ALA A 568 10.34 -28.33 13.97
CA ALA A 568 10.11 -28.85 12.62
C ALA A 568 10.95 -28.17 11.54
N PHE A 569 11.21 -26.87 11.70
CA PHE A 569 11.89 -26.02 10.73
C PHE A 569 13.01 -25.23 11.42
N PRO A 570 14.11 -25.89 11.84
CA PRO A 570 15.17 -25.27 12.63
C PRO A 570 15.94 -24.18 11.88
N ASP A 571 15.99 -24.26 10.55
CA ASP A 571 16.70 -23.30 9.70
C ASP A 571 15.78 -22.16 9.19
N ALA A 572 14.48 -22.20 9.50
CA ALA A 572 13.52 -21.18 9.07
C ALA A 572 13.47 -20.00 10.04
N VAL A 573 13.34 -18.78 9.52
CA VAL A 573 13.08 -17.60 10.35
C VAL A 573 11.66 -17.67 10.91
N GLN A 574 11.49 -17.48 12.22
CA GLN A 574 10.21 -17.59 12.91
C GLN A 574 9.76 -16.18 13.32
N ILE A 575 8.64 -15.69 12.81
CA ILE A 575 8.15 -14.33 13.09
C ILE A 575 6.83 -14.40 13.84
N ALA A 576 6.69 -13.67 14.94
CA ALA A 576 5.41 -13.44 15.61
C ALA A 576 4.77 -12.13 15.13
N CYS A 577 3.48 -12.20 14.78
CA CYS A 577 2.64 -11.07 14.41
C CYS A 577 1.50 -10.94 15.43
N PHE A 578 1.33 -9.76 16.03
CA PHE A 578 0.53 -9.60 17.24
C PHE A 578 -0.82 -8.93 16.98
N ASP A 579 -1.91 -9.56 17.45
CA ASP A 579 -3.26 -8.99 17.35
C ASP A 579 -3.43 -7.67 18.15
N THR A 580 -2.54 -7.40 19.11
CA THR A 580 -2.57 -6.18 19.96
C THR A 580 -1.70 -5.04 19.42
N ALA A 581 -0.82 -5.30 18.45
CA ALA A 581 0.22 -4.35 18.01
C ALA A 581 -0.37 -3.08 17.38
N PHE A 582 -1.30 -3.24 16.44
CA PHE A 582 -1.96 -2.12 15.75
C PHE A 582 -2.63 -1.12 16.69
N HIS A 583 -3.01 -1.55 17.89
CA HIS A 583 -3.71 -0.74 18.89
C HIS A 583 -2.78 0.02 19.84
N ARG A 584 -1.45 -0.12 19.72
CA ARG A 584 -0.50 0.51 20.65
C ARG A 584 -0.40 2.03 20.48
N THR A 585 -1.03 2.58 19.45
CA THR A 585 -1.19 4.01 19.20
C THR A 585 -2.37 4.65 19.96
N HIS A 586 -3.09 3.89 20.79
CA HIS A 586 -4.17 4.45 21.61
C HIS A 586 -3.66 5.59 22.51
N PRO A 587 -4.37 6.73 22.58
CA PRO A 587 -4.12 7.73 23.60
C PRO A 587 -4.49 7.17 24.98
N PHE A 588 -3.86 7.67 26.05
CA PHE A 588 -4.10 7.22 27.44
C PHE A 588 -5.60 7.10 27.80
N VAL A 589 -6.42 8.06 27.36
CA VAL A 589 -7.86 8.10 27.62
C VAL A 589 -8.64 6.92 27.03
N ASN A 590 -8.16 6.33 25.94
CA ASN A 590 -8.75 5.16 25.28
C ASN A 590 -8.01 3.86 25.60
N ASP A 591 -7.01 3.94 26.45
CA ASP A 591 -6.17 2.81 26.85
C ASP A 591 -6.36 2.46 28.33
N THR A 592 -6.73 3.42 29.18
CA THR A 592 -6.92 3.19 30.62
C THR A 592 -8.35 2.78 31.01
N PHE A 593 -8.51 2.17 32.18
CA PHE A 593 -9.78 2.04 32.88
C PHE A 593 -9.82 3.02 34.05
N ALA A 594 -11.02 3.44 34.47
CA ALA A 594 -11.23 4.30 35.65
C ALA A 594 -11.03 3.52 36.97
N LEU A 595 -9.87 2.89 37.11
CA LEU A 595 -9.41 2.13 38.26
C LEU A 595 -8.23 2.84 38.95
N PRO A 596 -7.91 2.50 40.20
CA PRO A 596 -6.69 2.97 40.84
C PRO A 596 -5.45 2.74 39.97
N ARG A 597 -4.59 3.76 39.84
CA ARG A 597 -3.44 3.80 38.92
C ARG A 597 -2.53 2.56 38.98
N LYS A 598 -2.34 1.98 40.17
CA LYS A 598 -1.56 0.75 40.36
C LYS A 598 -1.94 -0.37 39.40
N TRP A 599 -3.21 -0.52 39.06
CA TRP A 599 -3.67 -1.58 38.17
C TRP A 599 -3.25 -1.33 36.72
N PHE A 600 -3.26 -0.07 36.28
CA PHE A 600 -2.75 0.31 34.97
C PHE A 600 -1.25 0.05 34.87
N ASP A 601 -0.50 0.40 35.92
CA ASP A 601 0.95 0.17 35.99
C ASP A 601 1.29 -1.35 36.04
N GLU A 602 0.38 -2.18 36.55
CA GLU A 602 0.44 -3.65 36.50
C GLU A 602 -0.07 -4.26 35.18
N GLY A 603 -0.51 -3.44 34.21
CA GLY A 603 -0.94 -3.88 32.88
C GLY A 603 -2.44 -4.05 32.67
N VAL A 604 -3.29 -3.69 33.65
CA VAL A 604 -4.76 -3.68 33.48
C VAL A 604 -5.17 -2.46 32.66
N ARG A 605 -5.22 -2.64 31.34
CA ARG A 605 -5.49 -1.61 30.33
C ARG A 605 -6.18 -2.19 29.09
N ARG A 606 -6.58 -1.36 28.14
CA ARG A 606 -7.18 -1.79 26.88
C ARG A 606 -6.10 -2.16 25.87
N TYR A 607 -6.02 -3.44 25.54
CA TYR A 607 -5.09 -3.92 24.53
C TYR A 607 -5.67 -3.80 23.13
N GLY A 608 -6.94 -4.16 22.94
CA GLY A 608 -7.56 -4.29 21.62
C GLY A 608 -7.07 -5.56 20.89
N PHE A 609 -7.90 -6.11 20.02
CA PHE A 609 -7.58 -7.32 19.23
C PHE A 609 -8.17 -7.21 17.83
N HIS A 610 -7.86 -8.19 16.98
CA HIS A 610 -8.01 -8.12 15.52
C HIS A 610 -7.08 -7.07 14.88
N GLY A 611 -5.98 -6.70 15.55
CA GLY A 611 -5.02 -5.72 15.06
C GLY A 611 -4.47 -6.06 13.67
N LEU A 612 -4.14 -7.33 13.40
CA LEU A 612 -3.68 -7.76 12.08
C LEU A 612 -4.73 -7.54 10.98
N SER A 613 -6.01 -7.71 11.31
CA SER A 613 -7.09 -7.40 10.34
C SER A 613 -7.21 -5.91 10.12
N TYR A 614 -7.11 -5.10 11.17
CA TYR A 614 -7.20 -3.65 11.03
C TYR A 614 -5.98 -3.05 10.31
N GLU A 615 -4.79 -3.58 10.57
CA GLU A 615 -3.54 -3.23 9.89
C GLU A 615 -3.65 -3.53 8.39
N TYR A 616 -4.12 -4.72 8.03
CA TYR A 616 -4.38 -5.07 6.63
C TYR A 616 -5.39 -4.10 5.97
N ILE A 617 -6.55 -3.89 6.59
CA ILE A 617 -7.58 -2.99 6.03
C ILE A 617 -7.07 -1.55 5.94
N ALA A 618 -6.30 -1.07 6.92
CA ALA A 618 -5.68 0.26 6.88
C ALA A 618 -4.68 0.38 5.71
N SER A 619 -3.87 -0.66 5.47
CA SER A 619 -2.97 -0.70 4.32
C SER A 619 -3.73 -0.73 2.99
N GLU A 620 -4.87 -1.42 2.92
CA GLU A 620 -5.71 -1.47 1.73
C GLU A 620 -6.38 -0.12 1.47
N ILE A 621 -6.89 0.55 2.50
CA ILE A 621 -7.42 1.93 2.37
C ILE A 621 -6.32 2.86 1.86
N ALA A 622 -5.11 2.78 2.42
CA ALA A 622 -3.98 3.59 1.95
C ALA A 622 -3.63 3.34 0.47
N ARG A 623 -3.85 2.11 0.00
CA ARG A 623 -3.57 1.69 -1.38
C ARG A 623 -4.69 2.07 -2.35
N THR A 624 -5.95 1.92 -1.97
CA THR A 624 -7.10 2.04 -2.88
C THR A 624 -7.87 3.35 -2.74
N GLU A 625 -7.80 3.99 -1.57
CA GLU A 625 -8.56 5.21 -1.23
C GLU A 625 -7.65 6.17 -0.42
N PRO A 626 -6.58 6.75 -1.01
CA PRO A 626 -5.57 7.52 -0.27
C PRO A 626 -6.13 8.71 0.53
N ASP A 627 -7.21 9.33 0.02
CA ASP A 627 -7.91 10.41 0.70
C ASP A 627 -8.57 9.95 2.01
N LEU A 628 -9.03 8.69 2.08
CA LEU A 628 -9.59 8.10 3.30
C LEU A 628 -8.50 7.62 4.27
N ALA A 629 -7.28 7.39 3.80
CA ALA A 629 -6.16 6.95 4.65
C ALA A 629 -5.77 8.01 5.69
N SER A 630 -5.88 9.29 5.32
CA SER A 630 -5.75 10.43 6.24
C SER A 630 -7.07 10.85 6.90
N GLY A 631 -8.13 10.04 6.71
CA GLY A 631 -9.47 10.33 7.21
C GLY A 631 -9.79 9.75 8.59
N ARG A 632 -11.04 9.96 9.02
CA ARG A 632 -11.66 9.40 10.22
C ARG A 632 -12.48 8.18 9.84
N VAL A 633 -11.91 7.00 10.01
CA VAL A 633 -12.50 5.75 9.57
C VAL A 633 -12.92 4.92 10.78
N VAL A 634 -14.07 4.27 10.70
CA VAL A 634 -14.42 3.18 11.61
C VAL A 634 -14.41 1.88 10.83
N ILE A 635 -13.64 0.91 11.30
CA ILE A 635 -13.59 -0.44 10.72
C ILE A 635 -14.34 -1.38 11.65
N ALA A 636 -15.36 -2.08 11.13
CA ALA A 636 -16.15 -3.08 11.82
C ALA A 636 -15.74 -4.48 11.35
N HIS A 637 -14.90 -5.16 12.13
CA HIS A 637 -14.58 -6.57 11.93
C HIS A 637 -15.65 -7.44 12.59
N LEU A 638 -16.62 -7.90 11.80
CA LEU A 638 -17.77 -8.65 12.27
C LEU A 638 -17.65 -10.12 11.86
N GLY A 639 -17.39 -11.00 12.83
CA GLY A 639 -17.31 -12.45 12.64
C GLY A 639 -17.84 -13.21 13.86
N ASN A 640 -17.36 -14.44 14.06
CA ASN A 640 -17.68 -15.18 15.30
C ASN A 640 -17.08 -14.49 16.54
N GLY A 641 -15.91 -13.87 16.39
CA GLY A 641 -15.47 -12.75 17.21
C GLY A 641 -15.77 -11.45 16.48
N ALA A 642 -16.24 -10.43 17.19
CA ALA A 642 -16.61 -9.14 16.59
C ALA A 642 -15.99 -7.98 17.37
N SER A 643 -15.35 -7.05 16.66
CA SER A 643 -14.88 -5.79 17.23
C SER A 643 -15.00 -4.67 16.23
N MET A 644 -14.87 -3.43 16.72
CA MET A 644 -14.71 -2.26 15.87
C MET A 644 -13.46 -1.50 16.30
N CYS A 645 -12.89 -0.74 15.36
CA CYS A 645 -11.75 0.12 15.60
C CYS A 645 -12.01 1.50 15.00
N ALA A 646 -11.75 2.53 15.78
CA ALA A 646 -11.67 3.91 15.32
C ALA A 646 -10.23 4.17 14.84
N VAL A 647 -10.10 4.58 13.59
CA VAL A 647 -8.82 4.82 12.91
C VAL A 647 -8.78 6.27 12.45
N ARG A 648 -7.66 6.94 12.72
CA ARG A 648 -7.37 8.30 12.25
C ARG A 648 -5.94 8.35 11.74
N ASP A 649 -5.74 8.89 10.54
CA ASP A 649 -4.42 8.97 9.90
C ASP A 649 -3.75 7.58 9.79
N GLY A 650 -4.55 6.55 9.47
CA GLY A 650 -4.10 5.15 9.41
C GLY A 650 -3.81 4.49 10.77
N LEU A 651 -3.91 5.21 11.88
CA LEU A 651 -3.56 4.71 13.22
C LEU A 651 -4.80 4.42 14.08
N SER A 652 -4.75 3.35 14.89
CA SER A 652 -5.79 3.02 15.86
C SER A 652 -5.85 4.07 16.96
N VAL A 653 -6.99 4.74 17.11
CA VAL A 653 -7.24 5.68 18.22
C VAL A 653 -8.17 5.10 19.28
N GLY A 654 -8.90 4.03 18.98
CA GLY A 654 -9.73 3.30 19.93
C GLY A 654 -10.26 1.98 19.37
N SER A 655 -10.64 1.06 20.25
CA SER A 655 -11.19 -0.25 19.88
C SER A 655 -12.29 -0.66 20.86
N THR A 656 -13.27 -1.44 20.40
CA THR A 656 -14.34 -1.96 21.28
C THR A 656 -13.82 -3.03 22.23
N MET A 657 -12.82 -3.82 21.83
CA MET A 657 -12.23 -4.81 22.72
C MET A 657 -11.26 -4.12 23.68
N GLY A 658 -11.24 -4.62 24.92
CA GLY A 658 -10.55 -3.99 26.04
C GLY A 658 -9.34 -4.78 26.49
N PHE A 659 -9.32 -5.13 27.78
CA PHE A 659 -8.28 -5.94 28.40
C PHE A 659 -8.22 -7.36 27.81
N THR A 660 -9.39 -7.90 27.43
CA THR A 660 -9.52 -9.19 26.78
C THR A 660 -10.42 -9.07 25.55
N ALA A 661 -10.44 -10.11 24.72
CA ALA A 661 -11.33 -10.23 23.56
C ALA A 661 -12.80 -10.52 23.95
N LEU A 662 -13.19 -10.31 25.21
CA LEU A 662 -14.55 -10.45 25.73
C LEU A 662 -15.33 -9.12 25.72
N ASP A 663 -14.65 -7.99 25.91
CA ASP A 663 -15.28 -6.66 25.97
C ASP A 663 -15.75 -6.18 24.58
N GLY A 664 -16.67 -5.22 24.56
CA GLY A 664 -17.16 -4.59 23.33
C GLY A 664 -18.47 -5.20 22.80
N LEU A 665 -18.45 -5.63 21.54
CA LEU A 665 -19.64 -6.15 20.87
C LEU A 665 -20.04 -7.53 21.40
N PRO A 666 -21.35 -7.86 21.44
CA PRO A 666 -21.77 -9.26 21.56
C PRO A 666 -21.26 -10.03 20.35
N MET A 667 -20.84 -11.27 20.54
CA MET A 667 -20.26 -12.10 19.48
C MET A 667 -21.03 -13.41 19.36
N GLY A 668 -20.50 -14.44 18.68
CA GLY A 668 -21.22 -15.70 18.53
C GLY A 668 -21.58 -16.36 19.87
N THR A 669 -20.58 -16.50 20.76
CA THR A 669 -20.76 -17.10 22.11
C THR A 669 -20.31 -16.20 23.26
N ARG A 670 -19.77 -15.01 22.95
CA ARG A 670 -19.22 -14.08 23.92
C ARG A 670 -20.20 -12.97 24.25
N CYS A 671 -20.31 -12.62 25.52
CA CYS A 671 -21.30 -11.64 26.00
C CYS A 671 -21.09 -10.22 25.47
N GLY A 672 -19.85 -9.82 25.18
CA GLY A 672 -19.52 -8.42 24.94
C GLY A 672 -19.54 -7.62 26.24
N GLN A 673 -19.77 -6.31 26.13
CA GLN A 673 -19.85 -5.42 27.28
C GLN A 673 -21.09 -5.71 28.14
N ILE A 674 -20.86 -6.01 29.42
CA ILE A 674 -21.88 -6.20 30.46
C ILE A 674 -21.51 -5.39 31.71
N ASP A 675 -22.51 -5.06 32.54
CA ASP A 675 -22.30 -4.43 33.84
C ASP A 675 -21.54 -5.38 34.78
N PRO A 676 -20.37 -5.00 35.33
CA PRO A 676 -19.64 -5.80 36.31
C PRO A 676 -20.47 -6.20 37.55
N GLY A 677 -21.49 -5.42 37.91
CA GLY A 677 -22.43 -5.74 38.98
C GLY A 677 -23.23 -7.04 38.74
N VAL A 678 -23.47 -7.41 37.47
CA VAL A 678 -24.08 -8.70 37.12
C VAL A 678 -23.19 -9.86 37.54
N LEU A 679 -21.88 -9.73 37.37
CA LEU A 679 -20.91 -10.75 37.78
C LEU A 679 -20.91 -10.91 39.31
N LEU A 680 -20.86 -9.78 40.03
CA LEU A 680 -20.93 -9.77 41.49
C LEU A 680 -22.22 -10.41 42.00
N TYR A 681 -23.36 -10.11 41.35
CA TYR A 681 -24.64 -10.72 41.68
C TYR A 681 -24.62 -12.24 41.50
N MET A 682 -24.11 -12.75 40.37
CA MET A 682 -23.99 -14.19 40.11
C MET A 682 -23.08 -14.89 41.15
N MET A 683 -21.95 -14.28 41.50
CA MET A 683 -21.05 -14.83 42.52
C MET A 683 -21.72 -14.86 43.90
N GLN A 684 -22.32 -13.75 44.31
CA GLN A 684 -22.82 -13.58 45.68
C GLN A 684 -24.15 -14.30 45.91
N HIS A 685 -25.05 -14.32 44.92
CA HIS A 685 -26.40 -14.85 45.07
C HIS A 685 -26.61 -16.21 44.41
N HIS A 686 -25.87 -16.53 43.35
CA HIS A 686 -25.94 -17.83 42.68
C HIS A 686 -24.76 -18.74 43.02
N GLY A 687 -23.81 -18.26 43.82
CA GLY A 687 -22.65 -19.04 44.27
C GLY A 687 -21.71 -19.44 43.14
N MET A 688 -21.76 -18.74 42.00
CA MET A 688 -20.90 -19.06 40.86
C MET A 688 -19.46 -18.67 41.13
N ASP A 689 -18.52 -19.57 40.84
CA ASP A 689 -17.09 -19.25 40.88
C ASP A 689 -16.60 -18.58 39.59
N ALA A 690 -15.32 -18.21 39.57
CA ALA A 690 -14.71 -17.52 38.43
C ALA A 690 -14.69 -18.37 37.15
N ASP A 691 -14.54 -19.68 37.27
CA ASP A 691 -14.47 -20.60 36.12
C ASP A 691 -15.87 -20.80 35.51
N GLN A 692 -16.89 -20.94 36.35
CA GLN A 692 -18.30 -20.99 35.93
C GLN A 692 -18.73 -19.71 35.22
N ILE A 693 -18.34 -18.55 35.77
CA ILE A 693 -18.59 -17.25 35.12
C ILE A 693 -17.81 -17.15 33.81
N ALA A 694 -16.54 -17.51 33.78
CA ALA A 694 -15.75 -17.49 32.54
C ALA A 694 -16.39 -18.38 31.47
N ASN A 695 -16.81 -19.59 31.81
CA ASN A 695 -17.51 -20.48 30.88
C ASN A 695 -18.81 -19.86 30.35
N LEU A 696 -19.63 -19.28 31.23
CA LEU A 696 -20.85 -18.58 30.85
C LEU A 696 -20.57 -17.45 29.85
N LEU A 697 -19.61 -16.58 30.18
CA LEU A 697 -19.32 -15.38 29.39
C LEU A 697 -18.65 -15.70 28.04
N TYR A 698 -17.82 -16.75 27.96
CA TYR A 698 -17.08 -17.09 26.73
C TYR A 698 -17.79 -18.11 25.82
N ARG A 699 -18.62 -19.02 26.36
CA ARG A 699 -19.15 -20.19 25.62
C ARG A 699 -20.67 -20.29 25.56
N GLU A 700 -21.38 -19.61 26.47
CA GLU A 700 -22.84 -19.75 26.62
C GLU A 700 -23.60 -18.44 26.42
N SER A 701 -22.90 -17.33 26.14
CA SER A 701 -23.47 -16.00 25.95
C SER A 701 -23.57 -15.61 24.47
N GLY A 702 -23.65 -14.31 24.17
CA GLY A 702 -23.64 -13.79 22.80
C GLY A 702 -24.91 -14.13 22.02
N LEU A 703 -24.78 -14.26 20.70
CA LEU A 703 -25.86 -14.66 19.81
C LEU A 703 -26.47 -16.01 20.21
N LYS A 704 -25.64 -16.97 20.62
CA LYS A 704 -26.08 -18.28 21.13
C LYS A 704 -26.94 -18.13 22.39
N GLY A 705 -26.45 -17.37 23.37
CA GLY A 705 -27.17 -17.16 24.64
C GLY A 705 -28.48 -16.41 24.46
N LEU A 706 -28.49 -15.37 23.62
CA LEU A 706 -29.68 -14.55 23.36
C LEU A 706 -30.73 -15.30 22.53
N SER A 707 -30.30 -16.04 21.51
CA SER A 707 -31.25 -16.79 20.67
C SER A 707 -31.72 -18.09 21.31
N GLY A 708 -30.92 -18.69 22.19
CA GLY A 708 -31.12 -20.07 22.66
C GLY A 708 -30.91 -21.14 21.58
N LEU A 709 -30.46 -20.76 20.38
CA LEU A 709 -30.38 -21.64 19.21
C LEU A 709 -28.93 -21.92 18.80
N THR A 710 -28.23 -20.88 18.33
CA THR A 710 -26.92 -21.04 17.68
C THR A 710 -26.13 -19.74 17.71
N HIS A 711 -24.81 -19.86 17.57
CA HIS A 711 -23.90 -18.74 17.41
C HIS A 711 -23.76 -18.29 15.95
N ASP A 712 -24.20 -19.11 14.99
CA ASP A 712 -24.02 -18.87 13.55
C ASP A 712 -25.08 -17.90 13.00
N MET A 713 -24.62 -16.73 12.54
CA MET A 713 -25.49 -15.66 12.03
C MET A 713 -26.35 -16.09 10.83
N ARG A 714 -25.83 -16.91 9.93
CA ARG A 714 -26.57 -17.35 8.73
C ARG A 714 -27.80 -18.16 9.11
N THR A 715 -27.64 -19.04 10.10
CA THR A 715 -28.73 -19.84 10.65
C THR A 715 -29.76 -18.95 11.36
N LEU A 716 -29.32 -17.94 12.11
CA LEU A 716 -30.24 -17.00 12.77
C LEU A 716 -31.02 -16.15 11.77
N GLU A 717 -30.40 -15.68 10.69
CA GLU A 717 -31.07 -14.88 9.65
C GLU A 717 -32.16 -15.65 8.91
N GLN A 718 -32.05 -16.98 8.85
CA GLN A 718 -32.99 -17.89 8.19
C GLN A 718 -34.06 -18.45 9.15
N SER A 719 -33.95 -18.16 10.45
CA SER A 719 -34.88 -18.67 11.47
C SER A 719 -36.12 -17.78 11.58
N ASP A 720 -37.29 -18.42 11.69
CA ASP A 720 -38.55 -17.76 12.03
C ASP A 720 -38.76 -17.62 13.55
N ASP A 721 -37.81 -18.09 14.38
CA ASP A 721 -37.90 -17.99 15.85
C ASP A 721 -37.75 -16.51 16.29
N PRO A 722 -38.69 -15.96 17.10
CA PRO A 722 -38.59 -14.61 17.62
C PRO A 722 -37.27 -14.31 18.34
N HIS A 723 -36.70 -15.26 19.07
CA HIS A 723 -35.43 -15.05 19.79
C HIS A 723 -34.23 -14.91 18.85
N ALA A 724 -34.29 -15.50 17.65
CA ALA A 724 -33.27 -15.27 16.63
C ALA A 724 -33.31 -13.81 16.15
N ARG A 725 -34.50 -13.25 15.97
CA ARG A 725 -34.68 -11.84 15.63
C ARG A 725 -34.20 -10.93 16.75
N GLU A 726 -34.55 -11.22 18.01
CA GLU A 726 -34.09 -10.45 19.17
C GLU A 726 -32.56 -10.45 19.31
N ALA A 727 -31.90 -11.60 19.08
CA ALA A 727 -30.44 -11.69 19.08
C ALA A 727 -29.80 -10.84 17.97
N ILE A 728 -30.35 -10.87 16.76
CA ILE A 728 -29.90 -10.03 15.63
C ILE A 728 -30.10 -8.54 15.94
N ASP A 729 -31.28 -8.17 16.43
CA ASP A 729 -31.63 -6.78 16.74
C ASP A 729 -30.72 -6.22 17.84
N TYR A 730 -30.40 -7.03 18.87
CA TYR A 730 -29.42 -6.66 19.89
C TYR A 730 -28.02 -6.48 19.30
N PHE A 731 -27.56 -7.39 18.43
CA PHE A 731 -26.25 -7.30 17.77
C PHE A 731 -26.13 -6.03 16.92
N VAL A 732 -27.13 -5.73 16.09
CA VAL A 732 -27.19 -4.50 15.28
C VAL A 732 -27.22 -3.27 16.16
N PHE A 733 -28.06 -3.26 17.20
CA PHE A 733 -28.15 -2.14 18.14
C PHE A 733 -26.79 -1.85 18.80
N ARG A 734 -26.07 -2.88 19.25
CA ARG A 734 -24.75 -2.72 19.85
C ARG A 734 -23.74 -2.16 18.86
N ILE A 735 -23.69 -2.66 17.62
CA ILE A 735 -22.81 -2.12 16.58
C ILE A 735 -23.09 -0.63 16.37
N ARG A 736 -24.36 -0.24 16.24
CA ARG A 736 -24.74 1.17 16.03
C ARG A 736 -24.35 2.07 17.19
N ARG A 737 -24.52 1.57 18.42
CA ARG A 737 -24.13 2.29 19.64
C ARG A 737 -22.61 2.52 19.67
N GLU A 738 -21.81 1.48 19.42
CA GLU A 738 -20.36 1.61 19.39
C GLU A 738 -19.89 2.52 18.23
N LEU A 739 -20.52 2.41 17.05
CA LEU A 739 -20.25 3.29 15.92
C LEU A 739 -20.49 4.77 16.26
N GLY A 740 -21.59 5.09 16.94
CA GLY A 740 -21.85 6.45 17.40
C GLY A 740 -20.79 6.93 18.40
N GLY A 741 -20.39 6.08 19.34
CA GLY A 741 -19.31 6.37 20.29
C GLY A 741 -17.97 6.63 19.60
N MET A 742 -17.59 5.79 18.63
CA MET A 742 -16.36 5.92 17.87
C MET A 742 -16.35 7.15 16.97
N SER A 743 -17.47 7.45 16.32
CA SER A 743 -17.63 8.68 15.52
C SER A 743 -17.45 9.93 16.39
N ALA A 744 -17.94 9.90 17.64
CA ALA A 744 -17.71 10.98 18.59
C ALA A 744 -16.24 11.08 19.04
N VAL A 745 -15.57 9.94 19.28
CA VAL A 745 -14.13 9.89 19.60
C VAL A 745 -13.28 10.48 18.46
N LEU A 746 -13.66 10.20 17.21
CA LEU A 746 -12.99 10.72 16.02
C LEU A 746 -13.31 12.19 15.72
N GLY A 747 -14.37 12.75 16.32
CA GLY A 747 -14.87 14.09 15.99
C GLY A 747 -15.54 14.18 14.62
N GLY A 748 -16.08 13.06 14.13
CA GLY A 748 -16.68 12.89 12.82
C GLY A 748 -16.41 11.50 12.25
N LEU A 749 -17.05 11.19 11.12
CA LEU A 749 -16.89 9.92 10.42
C LEU A 749 -16.83 10.19 8.92
N ASP A 750 -15.73 9.81 8.29
CA ASP A 750 -15.53 9.93 6.84
C ASP A 750 -15.89 8.61 6.14
N ALA A 751 -15.58 7.46 6.75
CA ALA A 751 -15.96 6.15 6.22
C ALA A 751 -16.26 5.10 7.30
N LEU A 752 -17.18 4.19 6.99
CA LEU A 752 -17.44 2.96 7.74
C LEU A 752 -17.11 1.75 6.86
N ILE A 753 -16.16 0.93 7.30
CA ILE A 753 -15.71 -0.27 6.59
C ILE A 753 -16.23 -1.52 7.30
N PHE A 754 -16.75 -2.48 6.54
CA PHE A 754 -17.17 -3.79 7.06
C PHE A 754 -16.24 -4.88 6.56
N THR A 755 -15.73 -5.71 7.46
CA THR A 755 -14.90 -6.88 7.16
C THR A 755 -15.25 -8.05 8.10
N GLY A 756 -14.64 -9.21 7.91
CA GLY A 756 -14.90 -10.42 8.68
C GLY A 756 -16.09 -11.19 8.13
N GLY A 757 -16.25 -12.44 8.61
CA GLY A 757 -17.20 -13.39 8.02
C GLY A 757 -18.65 -12.89 7.95
N ILE A 758 -19.14 -12.16 8.97
CA ILE A 758 -20.48 -11.54 8.95
C ILE A 758 -20.44 -10.23 8.14
N GLY A 759 -19.41 -9.39 8.36
CA GLY A 759 -19.30 -8.07 7.76
C GLY A 759 -19.24 -8.11 6.22
N GLU A 760 -18.56 -9.11 5.66
CA GLU A 760 -18.43 -9.31 4.21
C GLU A 760 -19.67 -9.97 3.60
N ASN A 761 -20.27 -10.95 4.29
CA ASN A 761 -21.29 -11.81 3.68
C ASN A 761 -22.74 -11.41 3.99
N SER A 762 -23.03 -10.80 5.15
CA SER A 762 -24.41 -10.39 5.48
C SER A 762 -24.73 -8.98 5.00
N ALA A 763 -25.38 -8.89 3.83
CA ALA A 763 -25.95 -7.65 3.33
C ALA A 763 -27.07 -7.09 4.22
N ARG A 764 -27.79 -7.96 4.96
CA ARG A 764 -28.84 -7.56 5.90
C ARG A 764 -28.25 -6.82 7.09
N ILE A 765 -27.25 -7.40 7.75
CA ILE A 765 -26.62 -6.77 8.92
C ILE A 765 -26.03 -5.41 8.54
N ARG A 766 -25.28 -5.30 7.43
CA ARG A 766 -24.76 -4.01 6.96
C ARG A 766 -25.86 -2.97 6.77
N ARG A 767 -26.96 -3.36 6.12
CA ARG A 767 -28.11 -2.48 5.88
C ARG A 767 -28.77 -2.03 7.18
N GLU A 768 -29.01 -2.95 8.12
CA GLU A 768 -29.66 -2.65 9.39
C GLU A 768 -28.77 -1.76 10.30
N VAL A 769 -27.45 -1.93 10.25
CA VAL A 769 -26.48 -1.07 10.93
C VAL A 769 -26.51 0.36 10.36
N CYS A 770 -26.48 0.51 9.04
CA CYS A 770 -26.51 1.82 8.39
C CYS A 770 -27.91 2.48 8.34
N ALA A 771 -28.99 1.76 8.67
CA ALA A 771 -30.34 2.27 8.55
C ALA A 771 -30.61 3.42 9.54
N GLY A 772 -30.88 4.63 9.06
CA GLY A 772 -31.16 5.79 9.91
C GLY A 772 -29.91 6.46 10.49
N GLN A 773 -28.80 6.38 9.77
CA GLN A 773 -27.63 7.25 9.91
C GLN A 773 -27.71 8.43 8.95
#